data_AF-A0A0W0VEI7-F1
#
_entry.id   AF-A0A0W0VEI7-F1
#
_cell.length_a   1.000
_cell.length_b   1.000
_cell.length_c   1.000
_cell.angle_alpha   90.00
_cell.angle_beta   90.00
_cell.angle_gamma   90.00
#
_symmetry.space_group_name_H-M   'P 1'
#
loop_
_entity.id
_entity.type
_entity.pdbx_description
1 polymer ?
#
loop_
_entity_poly.entity_id
_entity_poly.type
_entity_poly.pdbx_seq_one_letter_code
_entity_poly.pdbx_strand_id
1 'polypeptide(L)'
;MLSSQKIETILIEDRADKRIREAISVSPVFENCFFHCIALHYLCNNIRLPEDLFRPAKNDSKLVLQLKELLKDEAALHEFFIDYERSKTSTSSSKRELADSEEFDSTQYLFEKTLILGILFRHWFVNQLDNKHSLAVRYEFPHLESRGCDERHITFSKLIVKFREAALEDAQAPLVDLKRNLGEMNDHLSALNSLVAHDEELTRLVGELKQLIGKQSIALAEHIPQIKISDAESALKIAEASLLAVKKAFQELKIKLEEKGIATSKEAPKDIQDAEKLLNINLSATRGYLVSLLEQLRDTPNPVYEANKVFFDEERWKIDDVEYFRSYWEEEGYPNYLEYLRRPGVKISYGDVDSILAKFLPYAIYGYESKAPLIAYEAPHFELALSIREGHFYLIPTEKTMAGLLAYAIQKQEYKENYDEIQSLQTGLLVHEESTTLSIQDKFILAGNSSSLLLAATFPLTDLETKDPEAPIAALVSRLRQLKLEMSPPKRVVVESSQGSLLTDSVSIPKSISRIQSSPPESNRSFKGQVSTSLELADSQTNVDAFEELSHPEMLKPEEMSEEVGELYWEIESYDLRDQERQLLNLLKKLGSKASLFTEKGKTQEHYKAAAIAAGTLHVQLLKHFANLLGNTEDYGTFRKNCLKAIQDNRGELENHREEGGLLMQILGNIALAIVGLGVFYGVGLLAHRYFYGRFFPFAPETAQQVSEIEMLLPQLEVKG
;
A
#
# COMPACT_ATOMS: atom_id res chain seq x y z
N MET A 1 33.15 21.24 16.52
CA MET A 1 33.50 19.81 16.62
C MET A 1 32.26 19.06 17.10
N LEU A 2 31.71 18.17 16.27
CA LEU A 2 30.64 17.26 16.72
C LEU A 2 31.23 16.30 17.77
N SER A 3 30.47 15.98 18.80
CA SER A 3 30.91 14.98 19.78
C SER A 3 31.11 13.62 19.09
N SER A 4 32.05 12.82 19.57
CA SER A 4 32.32 11.47 19.03
C SER A 4 31.05 10.62 18.89
N GLN A 5 30.11 10.76 19.85
CA GLN A 5 28.80 10.11 19.81
C GLN A 5 27.94 10.55 18.62
N LYS A 6 27.89 11.85 18.29
CA LYS A 6 27.11 12.34 17.12
C LYS A 6 27.69 11.85 15.80
N ILE A 7 29.02 11.76 15.69
CA ILE A 7 29.68 11.23 14.48
C ILE A 7 29.38 9.73 14.33
N GLU A 8 29.43 8.98 15.42
CA GLU A 8 29.09 7.56 15.44
C GLU A 8 27.62 7.31 15.07
N THR A 9 26.68 8.13 15.58
CA THR A 9 25.27 8.07 15.17
C THR A 9 25.08 8.36 13.69
N ILE A 10 25.71 9.42 13.15
CA ILE A 10 25.61 9.77 11.71
C ILE A 10 26.18 8.65 10.83
N LEU A 11 27.30 8.04 11.22
CA LEU A 11 27.89 6.93 10.47
C LEU A 11 27.04 5.65 10.54
N ILE A 12 26.34 5.42 11.65
CA ILE A 12 25.39 4.32 11.79
C ILE A 12 24.16 4.57 10.91
N GLU A 13 23.64 5.80 10.89
CA GLU A 13 22.51 6.21 10.06
C GLU A 13 22.82 6.10 8.56
N ASP A 14 23.97 6.60 8.10
CA ASP A 14 24.38 6.54 6.69
C ASP A 14 24.60 5.08 6.21
N ARG A 15 25.20 4.24 7.08
CA ARG A 15 25.34 2.80 6.80
C ARG A 15 23.99 2.09 6.76
N ALA A 16 23.07 2.39 7.68
CA ALA A 16 21.73 1.82 7.68
C ALA A 16 20.96 2.23 6.42
N ASP A 17 21.04 3.49 6.01
CA ASP A 17 20.36 4.00 4.83
C ASP A 17 20.85 3.35 3.53
N LYS A 18 22.18 3.20 3.37
CA LYS A 18 22.76 2.45 2.23
C LYS A 18 22.28 0.99 2.22
N ARG A 19 22.33 0.30 3.37
CA ARG A 19 21.92 -1.11 3.47
C ARG A 19 20.42 -1.31 3.22
N ILE A 20 19.58 -0.39 3.66
CA ILE A 20 18.13 -0.45 3.40
C ILE A 20 17.83 -0.20 1.92
N ARG A 21 18.58 0.68 1.24
CA ARG A 21 18.46 0.84 -0.23
C ARG A 21 18.84 -0.42 -1.00
N GLU A 22 19.79 -1.19 -0.48
CA GLU A 22 20.21 -2.48 -1.04
C GLU A 22 19.30 -3.65 -0.61
N ALA A 23 18.26 -3.39 0.18
CA ALA A 23 17.36 -4.44 0.67
C ALA A 23 16.58 -5.09 -0.49
N ILE A 24 16.54 -6.42 -0.49
CA ILE A 24 15.93 -7.18 -1.57
C ILE A 24 14.43 -7.36 -1.29
N SER A 25 13.60 -6.92 -2.23
CA SER A 25 12.15 -7.13 -2.18
C SER A 25 11.84 -8.62 -2.25
N VAL A 26 11.24 -9.16 -1.20
CA VAL A 26 10.86 -10.58 -1.14
C VAL A 26 9.50 -10.79 -1.83
N SER A 27 9.15 -12.00 -2.23
CA SER A 27 7.85 -12.28 -2.85
C SER A 27 6.72 -12.26 -1.81
N PRO A 28 5.57 -11.60 -2.08
CA PRO A 28 4.40 -11.62 -1.18
C PRO A 28 3.46 -12.81 -1.42
N VAL A 29 3.79 -13.75 -2.32
CA VAL A 29 2.92 -14.89 -2.67
C VAL A 29 2.45 -15.62 -1.41
N PHE A 30 1.15 -15.99 -1.37
CA PHE A 30 0.45 -16.58 -0.22
C PHE A 30 0.32 -15.68 1.03
N GLU A 31 0.61 -14.38 0.92
CA GLU A 31 0.78 -13.46 2.07
C GLU A 31 1.90 -13.93 3.01
N ASN A 32 2.94 -14.57 2.46
CA ASN A 32 4.06 -15.14 3.20
C ASN A 32 5.35 -14.31 3.10
N CYS A 33 5.30 -13.04 2.71
CA CYS A 33 6.51 -12.20 2.55
C CYS A 33 7.44 -12.26 3.77
N PHE A 34 6.88 -12.20 4.98
CA PHE A 34 7.65 -12.32 6.22
C PHE A 34 8.34 -13.70 6.36
N PHE A 35 7.61 -14.80 6.17
CA PHE A 35 8.16 -16.15 6.26
C PHE A 35 9.12 -16.48 5.11
N HIS A 36 8.94 -15.87 3.95
CA HIS A 36 9.90 -15.93 2.86
C HIS A 36 11.21 -15.24 3.23
N CYS A 37 11.17 -14.12 3.96
CA CYS A 37 12.39 -13.50 4.48
C CYS A 37 13.12 -14.43 5.44
N ILE A 38 12.39 -15.11 6.34
CA ILE A 38 12.97 -16.12 7.24
C ILE A 38 13.58 -17.27 6.43
N ALA A 39 12.85 -17.82 5.46
CA ALA A 39 13.36 -18.89 4.62
C ALA A 39 14.66 -18.50 3.89
N LEU A 40 14.69 -17.33 3.28
CA LEU A 40 15.89 -16.80 2.61
C LEU A 40 17.05 -16.58 3.58
N HIS A 41 16.76 -16.11 4.80
CA HIS A 41 17.79 -15.97 5.83
C HIS A 41 18.44 -17.32 6.17
N TYR A 42 17.65 -18.38 6.34
CA TYR A 42 18.18 -19.72 6.61
C TYR A 42 18.98 -20.27 5.41
N LEU A 43 18.40 -20.20 4.20
CA LEU A 43 19.02 -20.73 2.99
C LEU A 43 20.32 -19.99 2.64
N CYS A 44 20.33 -18.65 2.61
CA CYS A 44 21.50 -17.87 2.21
C CYS A 44 22.62 -17.89 3.26
N ASN A 45 22.31 -18.25 4.52
CA ASN A 45 23.33 -18.41 5.57
C ASN A 45 23.77 -19.85 5.77
N ASN A 46 23.19 -20.83 5.06
CA ASN A 46 23.37 -22.25 5.31
C ASN A 46 23.10 -22.61 6.79
N ILE A 47 22.02 -22.06 7.36
CA ILE A 47 21.56 -22.38 8.72
C ILE A 47 20.62 -23.58 8.64
N ARG A 48 20.86 -24.57 9.50
CA ARG A 48 20.00 -25.76 9.60
C ARG A 48 18.56 -25.37 9.96
N LEU A 49 17.58 -25.91 9.24
CA LEU A 49 16.16 -25.65 9.51
C LEU A 49 15.73 -26.28 10.85
N PRO A 50 14.65 -25.78 11.49
CA PRO A 50 14.10 -26.41 12.71
C PRO A 50 13.79 -27.89 12.49
N GLU A 51 14.23 -28.75 13.42
CA GLU A 51 14.17 -30.23 13.25
C GLU A 51 12.75 -30.80 13.12
N ASP A 52 11.75 -30.06 13.58
CA ASP A 52 10.34 -30.40 13.54
C ASP A 52 9.56 -29.65 12.45
N LEU A 53 10.21 -28.82 11.62
CA LEU A 53 9.57 -28.06 10.54
C LEU A 53 8.79 -28.96 9.57
N PHE A 54 9.36 -30.11 9.22
CA PHE A 54 8.79 -31.08 8.30
C PHE A 54 7.94 -32.15 8.99
N ARG A 55 7.88 -32.16 10.33
CA ARG A 55 7.07 -33.14 11.07
C ARG A 55 5.59 -32.75 11.00
N PRO A 56 4.67 -33.71 10.77
CA PRO A 56 3.23 -33.45 10.87
C PRO A 56 2.86 -32.87 12.24
N ALA A 57 2.13 -31.76 12.25
CA ALA A 57 1.57 -31.16 13.44
C ALA A 57 0.05 -31.34 13.50
N LYS A 58 -0.51 -31.27 14.71
CA LYS A 58 -1.94 -31.53 14.96
C LYS A 58 -2.87 -30.68 14.10
N ASN A 59 -2.49 -29.43 13.84
CA ASN A 59 -3.32 -28.43 13.16
C ASN A 59 -2.82 -28.11 11.73
N ASP A 60 -2.01 -28.99 11.13
CA ASP A 60 -1.62 -28.82 9.73
C ASP A 60 -2.83 -29.07 8.81
N SER A 61 -2.98 -28.25 7.77
CA SER A 61 -4.00 -28.50 6.76
C SER A 61 -3.65 -29.75 5.95
N LYS A 62 -4.66 -30.33 5.29
CA LYS A 62 -4.47 -31.53 4.47
C LYS A 62 -3.38 -31.33 3.41
N LEU A 63 -3.29 -30.14 2.81
CA LEU A 63 -2.28 -29.84 1.79
C LEU A 63 -0.87 -29.71 2.40
N VAL A 64 -0.74 -29.13 3.59
CA VAL A 64 0.55 -29.06 4.30
C VAL A 64 1.04 -30.44 4.71
N LEU A 65 0.15 -31.31 5.18
CA LEU A 65 0.50 -32.71 5.47
C LEU A 65 0.99 -33.43 4.20
N GLN A 66 0.35 -33.20 3.06
CA GLN A 66 0.79 -33.74 1.78
C GLN A 66 2.14 -33.19 1.32
N LEU A 67 2.41 -31.90 1.57
CA LEU A 67 3.69 -31.27 1.28
C LEU A 67 4.80 -31.87 2.16
N LYS A 68 4.55 -32.04 3.46
CA LYS A 68 5.47 -32.69 4.41
C LYS A 68 5.70 -34.18 4.10
N GLU A 69 4.69 -34.88 3.60
CA GLU A 69 4.85 -36.26 3.12
C GLU A 69 5.76 -36.34 1.88
N LEU A 70 5.63 -35.36 0.97
CA LEU A 70 6.42 -35.27 -0.24
C LEU A 70 7.89 -34.92 0.06
N LEU A 71 8.10 -34.01 1.01
CA LEU A 71 9.37 -33.42 1.43
C LEU A 71 9.58 -33.71 2.91
N LYS A 72 10.10 -34.90 3.22
CA LYS A 72 10.12 -35.46 4.59
C LYS A 72 11.02 -34.71 5.56
N ASP A 73 12.06 -34.07 5.04
CA ASP A 73 13.08 -33.33 5.79
C ASP A 73 13.81 -32.34 4.86
N GLU A 74 14.76 -31.60 5.43
CA GLU A 74 15.59 -30.63 4.71
C GLU A 74 16.39 -31.28 3.58
N ALA A 75 16.94 -32.48 3.79
CA ALA A 75 17.69 -33.19 2.78
C ALA A 75 16.80 -33.54 1.58
N ALA A 76 15.59 -34.07 1.83
CA ALA A 76 14.62 -34.38 0.80
C ALA A 76 14.19 -33.16 -0.03
N LEU A 77 14.14 -31.96 0.57
CA LEU A 77 13.90 -30.71 -0.16
C LEU A 77 15.03 -30.41 -1.15
N HIS A 78 16.29 -30.53 -0.73
CA HIS A 78 17.43 -30.29 -1.61
C HIS A 78 17.57 -31.37 -2.68
N GLU A 79 17.46 -32.65 -2.28
CA GLU A 79 17.51 -33.80 -3.18
C GLU A 79 16.45 -33.74 -4.27
N PHE A 80 15.23 -33.25 -3.96
CA PHE A 80 14.17 -33.08 -4.96
C PHE A 80 14.61 -32.23 -6.15
N PHE A 81 15.22 -31.07 -5.91
CA PHE A 81 15.66 -30.18 -7.00
C PHE A 81 16.94 -30.68 -7.69
N ILE A 82 17.81 -31.37 -6.96
CA ILE A 82 18.97 -32.06 -7.55
C ILE A 82 18.52 -33.12 -8.54
N ASP A 83 17.56 -33.97 -8.16
CA ASP A 83 17.02 -35.02 -9.02
C ASP A 83 16.28 -34.44 -10.23
N TYR A 84 15.65 -33.28 -10.05
CA TYR A 84 15.01 -32.56 -11.15
C TYR A 84 16.04 -32.15 -12.22
N GLU A 85 17.15 -31.54 -11.82
CA GLU A 85 18.23 -31.16 -12.73
C GLU A 85 18.89 -32.36 -13.43
N ARG A 86 19.11 -33.44 -12.68
CA ARG A 86 19.62 -34.71 -13.23
C ARG A 86 18.68 -35.27 -14.29
N SER A 87 17.37 -35.14 -14.11
CA SER A 87 16.37 -35.62 -15.07
C SER A 87 16.38 -34.80 -16.37
N LYS A 88 16.58 -33.48 -16.30
CA LYS A 88 16.75 -32.60 -17.47
C LYS A 88 18.03 -32.86 -18.26
N THR A 89 19.16 -33.05 -17.58
CA THR A 89 20.47 -33.22 -18.24
C THR A 89 20.63 -34.59 -18.91
N SER A 90 19.87 -35.61 -18.48
CA SER A 90 19.97 -36.99 -18.97
C SER A 90 19.67 -37.18 -20.46
N THR A 91 19.09 -36.18 -21.14
CA THR A 91 18.79 -36.19 -22.58
C THR A 91 19.93 -35.61 -23.44
N SER A 92 20.98 -35.05 -22.83
CA SER A 92 22.10 -34.42 -23.53
C SER A 92 23.44 -35.12 -23.24
N SER A 93 24.32 -35.17 -24.23
CA SER A 93 25.63 -35.86 -24.22
C SER A 93 26.66 -35.32 -23.21
N SER A 94 26.30 -34.32 -22.38
CA SER A 94 27.12 -33.69 -21.35
C SER A 94 27.14 -34.44 -20.00
N LYS A 95 26.64 -35.69 -19.98
CA LYS A 95 26.45 -36.55 -18.79
C LYS A 95 27.71 -36.83 -17.94
N ARG A 96 28.90 -36.41 -18.38
CA ARG A 96 30.19 -36.78 -17.75
C ARG A 96 30.85 -35.68 -16.94
N GLU A 97 30.48 -34.40 -17.09
CA GLU A 97 31.16 -33.31 -16.37
C GLU A 97 30.44 -32.89 -15.08
N LEU A 98 29.11 -33.08 -14.97
CA LEU A 98 28.33 -32.69 -13.78
C LEU A 98 28.40 -33.69 -12.62
N ALA A 99 28.79 -34.94 -12.88
CA ALA A 99 28.84 -35.96 -11.82
C ALA A 99 30.02 -35.77 -10.85
N ASP A 100 31.05 -35.03 -11.28
CA ASP A 100 32.30 -34.88 -10.52
C ASP A 100 32.43 -33.53 -9.80
N SER A 101 31.51 -32.57 -10.02
CA SER A 101 31.44 -31.34 -9.21
C SER A 101 30.64 -31.62 -7.94
N GLU A 102 31.32 -31.98 -6.84
CA GLU A 102 30.70 -32.29 -5.53
C GLU A 102 29.92 -31.13 -4.90
N GLU A 103 30.02 -29.91 -5.44
CA GLU A 103 29.35 -28.72 -4.89
C GLU A 103 28.12 -28.36 -5.73
N PHE A 104 26.98 -28.98 -5.41
CA PHE A 104 25.69 -28.53 -5.95
C PHE A 104 25.46 -27.09 -5.50
N ASP A 105 25.28 -26.18 -6.46
CA ASP A 105 25.09 -24.76 -6.16
C ASP A 105 23.79 -24.56 -5.36
N SER A 106 23.95 -24.30 -4.06
CA SER A 106 22.85 -24.07 -3.11
C SER A 106 21.88 -22.96 -3.55
N THR A 107 22.31 -22.06 -4.45
CA THR A 107 21.51 -20.93 -4.97
C THR A 107 20.54 -21.31 -6.09
N GLN A 108 20.62 -22.53 -6.64
CA GLN A 108 19.64 -23.02 -7.60
C GLN A 108 18.28 -23.25 -6.94
N TYR A 109 17.21 -22.86 -7.63
CA TYR A 109 15.83 -22.99 -7.18
C TYR A 109 15.55 -22.34 -5.83
N LEU A 110 16.25 -21.24 -5.54
CA LEU A 110 16.13 -20.52 -4.28
C LEU A 110 14.74 -19.91 -4.13
N PHE A 111 14.12 -19.45 -5.23
CA PHE A 111 12.75 -18.96 -5.22
C PHE A 111 11.73 -20.05 -4.87
N GLU A 112 11.81 -21.22 -5.51
CA GLU A 112 10.95 -22.37 -5.25
C GLU A 112 11.07 -22.88 -3.82
N LYS A 113 12.31 -23.07 -3.33
CA LYS A 113 12.59 -23.46 -1.94
C LYS A 113 11.98 -22.43 -0.97
N THR A 114 12.10 -21.14 -1.28
CA THR A 114 11.54 -20.06 -0.46
C THR A 114 10.01 -20.14 -0.39
N LEU A 115 9.32 -20.36 -1.52
CA LEU A 115 7.86 -20.53 -1.54
C LEU A 115 7.40 -21.71 -0.69
N ILE A 116 8.06 -22.87 -0.83
CA ILE A 116 7.76 -24.08 -0.06
C ILE A 116 7.98 -23.83 1.43
N LEU A 117 9.15 -23.31 1.80
CA LEU A 117 9.51 -23.05 3.19
C LEU A 117 8.62 -21.96 3.81
N GLY A 118 8.17 -20.96 3.07
CA GLY A 118 7.21 -19.96 3.56
C GLY A 118 5.93 -20.58 4.09
N ILE A 119 5.37 -21.55 3.36
CA ILE A 119 4.17 -22.30 3.78
C ILE A 119 4.48 -23.11 5.05
N LEU A 120 5.60 -23.84 5.07
CA LEU A 120 5.96 -24.67 6.23
C LEU A 120 6.25 -23.83 7.48
N PHE A 121 6.97 -22.72 7.34
CA PHE A 121 7.26 -21.79 8.43
C PHE A 121 5.98 -21.17 8.98
N ARG A 122 5.03 -20.71 8.14
CA ARG A 122 3.74 -20.21 8.64
C ARG A 122 3.09 -21.20 9.60
N HIS A 123 2.89 -22.43 9.14
CA HIS A 123 2.22 -23.45 9.95
C HIS A 123 3.03 -23.81 11.20
N TRP A 124 4.35 -23.93 11.06
CA TRP A 124 5.23 -24.22 12.18
C TRP A 124 5.17 -23.12 13.25
N PHE A 125 5.34 -21.84 12.88
CA PHE A 125 5.27 -20.71 13.82
C PHE A 125 3.92 -20.65 14.52
N VAL A 126 2.82 -20.82 13.80
CA VAL A 126 1.47 -20.78 14.41
C VAL A 126 1.24 -21.95 15.37
N ASN A 127 1.84 -23.11 15.13
CA ASN A 127 1.83 -24.20 16.11
C ASN A 127 2.69 -23.89 17.35
N GLN A 128 3.84 -23.22 17.17
CA GLN A 128 4.67 -22.79 18.30
C GLN A 128 3.99 -21.69 19.14
N LEU A 129 3.08 -20.89 18.55
CA LEU A 129 2.29 -19.90 19.27
C LEU A 129 1.29 -20.52 20.27
N ASP A 130 0.98 -21.81 20.19
CA ASP A 130 0.07 -22.50 21.12
C ASP A 130 0.74 -22.75 22.49
N ASN A 131 1.01 -21.67 23.23
CA ASN A 131 1.58 -21.69 24.57
C ASN A 131 1.11 -20.49 25.41
N LYS A 132 1.22 -20.61 26.74
CA LYS A 132 0.74 -19.60 27.70
C LYS A 132 1.39 -18.22 27.54
N HIS A 133 2.66 -18.17 27.14
CA HIS A 133 3.36 -16.89 27.00
C HIS A 133 2.85 -16.11 25.79
N SER A 134 2.74 -16.76 24.63
CA SER A 134 2.18 -16.12 23.43
C SER A 134 0.72 -15.69 23.64
N LEU A 135 -0.08 -16.52 24.31
CA LEU A 135 -1.46 -16.18 24.70
C LEU A 135 -1.49 -14.88 25.51
N ALA A 136 -0.67 -14.77 26.56
CA ALA A 136 -0.65 -13.61 27.44
C ALA A 136 -0.19 -12.34 26.71
N VAL A 137 0.88 -12.43 25.90
CA VAL A 137 1.43 -11.29 25.17
C VAL A 137 0.45 -10.76 24.11
N ARG A 138 -0.33 -11.63 23.48
CA ARG A 138 -1.36 -11.24 22.49
C ARG A 138 -2.66 -10.76 23.14
N TYR A 139 -2.89 -11.08 24.42
CA TYR A 139 -3.93 -10.44 25.23
C TYR A 139 -3.51 -9.02 25.62
N GLU A 140 -2.32 -8.85 26.19
CA GLU A 140 -1.79 -7.58 26.69
C GLU A 140 -0.25 -7.56 26.60
N PHE A 141 0.29 -6.53 25.95
CA PHE A 141 1.73 -6.39 25.76
C PHE A 141 2.33 -5.56 26.92
N PRO A 142 3.31 -6.09 27.69
CA PRO A 142 3.70 -5.52 28.98
C PRO A 142 4.56 -4.24 28.91
N HIS A 143 5.03 -3.84 27.73
CA HIS A 143 5.95 -2.69 27.60
C HIS A 143 5.20 -1.44 27.11
N LEU A 144 5.25 -0.35 27.88
CA LEU A 144 4.50 0.90 27.62
C LEU A 144 5.27 1.95 26.80
N GLU A 145 6.58 1.79 26.62
CA GLU A 145 7.44 2.84 26.03
C GLU A 145 7.70 2.71 24.52
N SER A 146 6.90 1.91 23.81
CA SER A 146 7.17 1.70 22.38
C SER A 146 6.75 2.90 21.53
N ARG A 147 7.41 3.02 20.39
CA ARG A 147 7.07 3.98 19.34
C ARG A 147 5.72 3.56 18.74
N GLY A 148 4.87 4.53 18.39
CA GLY A 148 3.49 4.30 17.94
C GLY A 148 3.28 3.44 16.69
N CYS A 149 4.34 2.88 16.10
CA CYS A 149 4.30 2.00 14.92
C CYS A 149 4.62 0.53 15.25
N ASP A 150 4.79 0.16 16.52
CA ASP A 150 5.07 -1.23 16.91
C ASP A 150 3.79 -2.09 16.90
N GLU A 151 3.71 -3.03 15.96
CA GLU A 151 2.53 -3.88 15.71
C GLU A 151 2.24 -4.85 16.88
N ARG A 152 3.22 -5.09 17.77
CA ARG A 152 3.02 -5.90 18.99
C ARG A 152 2.01 -5.29 19.94
N HIS A 153 1.76 -3.99 19.83
CA HIS A 153 0.80 -3.27 20.68
C HIS A 153 -0.64 -3.45 20.25
N ILE A 154 -0.88 -4.04 19.08
CA ILE A 154 -2.23 -4.32 18.61
C ILE A 154 -2.70 -5.64 19.22
N THR A 155 -2.98 -5.61 20.53
CA THR A 155 -3.46 -6.75 21.32
C THR A 155 -4.98 -6.77 21.44
N PHE A 156 -5.53 -7.89 21.91
CA PHE A 156 -6.98 -8.02 22.13
C PHE A 156 -7.52 -6.98 23.12
N SER A 157 -6.86 -6.80 24.28
CA SER A 157 -7.25 -5.79 25.27
C SER A 157 -7.16 -4.36 24.72
N LYS A 158 -6.11 -4.04 23.94
CA LYS A 158 -5.94 -2.71 23.36
C LYS A 158 -7.01 -2.40 22.31
N LEU A 159 -7.44 -3.39 21.53
CA LEU A 159 -8.57 -3.22 20.62
C LEU A 159 -9.87 -2.95 21.39
N ILE A 160 -10.16 -3.67 22.47
CA ILE A 160 -11.33 -3.38 23.33
C ILE A 160 -11.30 -1.93 23.82
N VAL A 161 -10.13 -1.45 24.29
CA VAL A 161 -9.96 -0.05 24.72
C VAL A 161 -10.25 0.92 23.57
N LYS A 162 -9.69 0.69 22.37
CA LYS A 162 -9.96 1.54 21.20
C LYS A 162 -11.44 1.58 20.81
N PHE A 163 -12.13 0.44 20.86
CA PHE A 163 -13.57 0.38 20.60
C PHE A 163 -14.37 1.17 21.65
N ARG A 164 -13.99 1.05 22.94
CA ARG A 164 -14.62 1.82 24.02
C ARG A 164 -14.35 3.32 23.90
N GLU A 165 -13.13 3.72 23.56
CA GLU A 165 -12.75 5.11 23.33
C GLU A 165 -13.55 5.69 22.15
N ALA A 166 -13.55 5.03 21.00
CA ALA A 166 -14.32 5.49 19.83
C ALA A 166 -15.83 5.57 20.10
N ALA A 167 -16.38 4.61 20.85
CA ALA A 167 -17.79 4.63 21.24
C ALA A 167 -18.11 5.73 22.25
N LEU A 168 -17.17 6.05 23.15
CA LEU A 168 -17.30 7.15 24.09
C LEU A 168 -17.24 8.49 23.35
N GLU A 169 -16.33 8.64 22.40
CA GLU A 169 -16.23 9.81 21.53
C GLU A 169 -17.53 10.01 20.74
N ASP A 170 -18.09 8.94 20.15
CA ASP A 170 -19.40 8.98 19.48
C ASP A 170 -20.55 9.35 20.43
N ALA A 171 -20.51 8.88 21.68
CA ALA A 171 -21.50 9.23 22.70
C ALA A 171 -21.41 10.72 23.09
N GLN A 172 -20.19 11.28 23.14
CA GLN A 172 -19.93 12.68 23.50
C GLN A 172 -20.06 13.66 22.33
N ALA A 173 -19.91 13.20 21.08
CA ALA A 173 -19.85 14.03 19.88
C ALA A 173 -21.01 15.04 19.76
N PRO A 174 -22.29 14.69 20.03
CA PRO A 174 -23.39 15.66 19.96
C PRO A 174 -23.19 16.86 20.90
N LEU A 175 -22.66 16.64 22.10
CA LEU A 175 -22.42 17.71 23.08
C LEU A 175 -21.21 18.56 22.70
N VAL A 176 -20.13 17.92 22.25
CA VAL A 176 -18.88 18.58 21.84
C VAL A 176 -19.10 19.47 20.63
N ASP A 177 -19.75 18.95 19.59
CA ASP A 177 -20.01 19.71 18.35
C ASP A 177 -20.99 20.86 18.57
N LEU A 178 -22.07 20.62 19.35
CA LEU A 178 -22.98 21.71 19.68
C LEU A 178 -22.26 22.81 20.46
N LYS A 179 -21.46 22.47 21.47
CA LYS A 179 -20.68 23.44 22.24
C LYS A 179 -19.74 24.25 21.34
N ARG A 180 -19.07 23.61 20.40
CA ARG A 180 -18.20 24.27 19.40
C ARG A 180 -19.00 25.25 18.54
N ASN A 181 -20.10 24.80 17.94
CA ASN A 181 -20.97 25.65 17.11
C ASN A 181 -21.56 26.83 17.89
N LEU A 182 -21.92 26.63 19.16
CA LEU A 182 -22.38 27.70 20.04
C LEU A 182 -21.28 28.72 20.34
N GLY A 183 -20.02 28.28 20.47
CA GLY A 183 -18.86 29.16 20.56
C GLY A 183 -18.68 30.02 19.32
N GLU A 184 -18.64 29.40 18.14
CA GLU A 184 -18.51 30.09 16.84
C GLU A 184 -19.69 31.05 16.60
N MET A 185 -20.91 30.66 16.96
CA MET A 185 -22.10 31.52 16.86
C MET A 185 -22.00 32.76 17.74
N ASN A 186 -21.44 32.64 18.95
CA ASN A 186 -21.24 33.77 19.86
C ASN A 186 -20.26 34.81 19.28
N ASP A 187 -19.28 34.37 18.49
CA ASP A 187 -18.35 35.26 17.79
C ASP A 187 -19.08 36.06 16.69
N HIS A 188 -19.92 35.40 15.89
CA HIS A 188 -20.77 36.08 14.89
C HIS A 188 -21.75 37.09 15.52
N LEU A 189 -22.36 36.74 16.66
CA LEU A 189 -23.23 37.68 17.39
C LEU A 189 -22.45 38.87 17.96
N SER A 190 -21.17 38.70 18.26
CA SER A 190 -20.30 39.80 18.72
C SER A 190 -20.03 40.80 17.60
N ALA A 191 -19.93 40.36 16.34
CA ALA A 191 -19.87 41.27 15.20
C ALA A 191 -21.20 42.03 15.03
N LEU A 192 -22.34 41.35 15.21
CA LEU A 192 -23.68 41.93 15.07
C LEU A 192 -23.96 43.06 16.08
N ASN A 193 -23.38 43.01 17.28
CA ASN A 193 -23.53 44.06 18.29
C ASN A 193 -23.20 45.46 17.78
N SER A 194 -22.20 45.59 16.89
CA SER A 194 -21.83 46.89 16.30
C SER A 194 -22.91 47.43 15.36
N LEU A 195 -23.60 46.54 14.64
CA LEU A 195 -24.64 46.88 13.68
C LEU A 195 -25.96 47.26 14.35
N VAL A 196 -26.26 46.65 15.50
CA VAL A 196 -27.51 46.91 16.24
C VAL A 196 -27.36 47.94 17.36
N ALA A 197 -26.18 48.55 17.53
CA ALA A 197 -25.85 49.43 18.65
C ALA A 197 -26.78 50.65 18.80
N HIS A 198 -27.50 51.03 17.74
CA HIS A 198 -28.45 52.15 17.74
C HIS A 198 -29.90 51.74 18.05
N ASP A 199 -30.19 50.43 18.15
CA ASP A 199 -31.50 49.90 18.50
C ASP A 199 -31.42 49.16 19.85
N GLU A 200 -32.06 49.74 20.87
CA GLU A 200 -32.03 49.23 22.25
C GLU A 200 -32.68 47.85 22.38
N GLU A 201 -33.76 47.59 21.61
CA GLU A 201 -34.47 46.32 21.63
C GLU A 201 -33.61 45.21 21.03
N LEU A 202 -33.00 45.46 19.87
CA LEU A 202 -32.10 44.50 19.22
C LEU A 202 -30.83 44.26 20.03
N THR A 203 -30.24 45.32 20.60
CA THR A 203 -29.07 45.19 21.48
C THR A 203 -29.39 44.31 22.69
N ARG A 204 -30.58 44.49 23.30
CA ARG A 204 -31.06 43.63 24.39
C ARG A 204 -31.22 42.18 23.95
N LEU A 205 -31.86 41.92 22.80
CA LEU A 205 -32.08 40.56 22.29
C LEU A 205 -30.77 39.84 21.95
N VAL A 206 -29.79 40.53 21.37
CA VAL A 206 -28.46 39.95 21.12
C VAL A 206 -27.76 39.65 22.45
N GLY A 207 -27.85 40.54 23.44
CA GLY A 207 -27.33 40.31 24.79
C GLY A 207 -27.94 39.07 25.46
N GLU A 208 -29.27 38.93 25.41
CA GLU A 208 -30.01 37.78 25.95
C GLU A 208 -29.64 36.47 25.24
N LEU A 209 -29.54 36.50 23.91
CA LEU A 209 -29.11 35.34 23.13
C LEU A 209 -27.68 34.91 23.47
N LYS A 210 -26.73 35.86 23.59
CA LYS A 210 -25.36 35.58 24.01
C LYS A 210 -25.30 34.99 25.43
N GLN A 211 -26.10 35.52 26.35
CA GLN A 211 -26.21 34.98 27.71
C GLN A 211 -26.76 33.55 27.70
N LEU A 212 -27.80 33.28 26.90
CA LEU A 212 -28.36 31.94 26.72
C LEU A 212 -27.31 30.98 26.14
N ILE A 213 -26.60 31.39 25.09
CA ILE A 213 -25.51 30.61 24.48
C ILE A 213 -24.45 30.28 25.53
N GLY A 214 -23.97 31.27 26.30
CA GLY A 214 -23.00 31.05 27.37
C GLY A 214 -23.50 30.04 28.42
N LYS A 215 -24.77 30.16 28.84
CA LYS A 215 -25.39 29.22 29.79
C LYS A 215 -25.46 27.79 29.23
N GLN A 216 -25.87 27.63 27.97
CA GLN A 216 -25.94 26.31 27.33
C GLN A 216 -24.54 25.72 27.15
N SER A 217 -23.56 26.50 26.70
CA SER A 217 -22.18 26.03 26.53
C SER A 217 -21.54 25.56 27.84
N ILE A 218 -21.83 26.23 28.97
CA ILE A 218 -21.39 25.79 30.31
C ILE A 218 -22.08 24.47 30.68
N ALA A 219 -23.41 24.39 30.53
CA ALA A 219 -24.16 23.18 30.84
C ALA A 219 -23.65 21.97 30.03
N LEU A 220 -23.42 22.14 28.72
CA LEU A 220 -22.83 21.09 27.87
C LEU A 220 -21.45 20.67 28.37
N ALA A 221 -20.59 21.63 28.74
CA ALA A 221 -19.24 21.36 29.26
C ALA A 221 -19.25 20.55 30.57
N GLU A 222 -20.24 20.77 31.44
CA GLU A 222 -20.41 20.02 32.69
C GLU A 222 -20.88 18.57 32.45
N HIS A 223 -21.64 18.33 31.37
CA HIS A 223 -22.16 17.00 31.04
C HIS A 223 -21.16 16.11 30.30
N ILE A 224 -20.32 16.67 29.41
CA ILE A 224 -19.33 15.91 28.61
C ILE A 224 -18.53 14.89 29.45
N PRO A 225 -17.86 15.25 30.56
CA PRO A 225 -17.07 14.29 31.33
C PRO A 225 -17.90 13.24 32.09
N GLN A 226 -19.22 13.41 32.17
CA GLN A 226 -20.13 12.49 32.86
C GLN A 226 -20.75 11.44 31.92
N ILE A 227 -20.69 11.66 30.61
CA ILE A 227 -21.25 10.75 29.61
C ILE A 227 -20.48 9.43 29.63
N LYS A 228 -21.22 8.33 29.80
CA LYS A 228 -20.74 6.97 29.54
C LYS A 228 -21.19 6.51 28.16
N ILE A 229 -20.61 5.41 27.68
CA ILE A 229 -21.00 4.77 26.41
C ILE A 229 -22.52 4.44 26.38
N SER A 230 -23.09 4.03 27.53
CA SER A 230 -24.53 3.77 27.67
C SER A 230 -25.42 5.00 27.51
N ASP A 231 -24.86 6.20 27.62
CA ASP A 231 -25.62 7.45 27.74
C ASP A 231 -25.74 8.19 26.40
N ALA A 232 -25.33 7.58 25.28
CA ALA A 232 -25.29 8.21 23.96
C ALA A 232 -26.64 8.83 23.53
N GLU A 233 -27.77 8.19 23.88
CA GLU A 233 -29.11 8.74 23.60
C GLU A 233 -29.46 9.91 24.52
N SER A 234 -29.04 9.85 25.80
CA SER A 234 -29.22 10.93 26.76
C SER A 234 -28.43 12.17 26.34
N ALA A 235 -27.15 11.98 25.95
CA ALA A 235 -26.28 13.04 25.44
C ALA A 235 -26.90 13.74 24.21
N LEU A 236 -27.43 12.96 23.27
CA LEU A 236 -28.13 13.51 22.11
C LEU A 236 -29.35 14.34 22.51
N LYS A 237 -30.21 13.83 23.41
CA LYS A 237 -31.39 14.56 23.89
C LYS A 237 -31.04 15.87 24.60
N ILE A 238 -29.97 15.87 25.40
CA ILE A 238 -29.46 17.08 26.06
C ILE A 238 -29.02 18.10 25.01
N ALA A 239 -28.23 17.67 24.02
CA ALA A 239 -27.78 18.53 22.93
C ALA A 239 -28.96 19.09 22.11
N GLU A 240 -29.93 18.25 21.74
CA GLU A 240 -31.12 18.67 20.99
C GLU A 240 -31.97 19.69 21.77
N ALA A 241 -32.13 19.50 23.08
CA ALA A 241 -32.85 20.44 23.94
C ALA A 241 -32.14 21.80 24.01
N SER A 242 -30.81 21.81 24.18
CA SER A 242 -30.00 23.02 24.15
C SER A 242 -30.07 23.72 22.79
N LEU A 243 -29.95 22.97 21.69
CA LEU A 243 -30.03 23.50 20.33
C LEU A 243 -31.41 24.12 20.05
N LEU A 244 -32.49 23.46 20.47
CA LEU A 244 -33.85 23.98 20.29
C LEU A 244 -34.07 25.29 21.05
N ALA A 245 -33.55 25.40 22.28
CA ALA A 245 -33.63 26.62 23.08
C ALA A 245 -32.93 27.80 22.38
N VAL A 246 -31.71 27.58 21.86
CA VAL A 246 -30.94 28.61 21.15
C VAL A 246 -31.59 28.96 19.81
N LYS A 247 -32.08 27.97 19.05
CA LYS A 247 -32.82 28.18 17.80
C LYS A 247 -34.04 29.07 18.01
N LYS A 248 -34.83 28.83 19.06
CA LYS A 248 -36.02 29.63 19.35
C LYS A 248 -35.66 31.11 19.61
N ALA A 249 -34.65 31.36 20.43
CA ALA A 249 -34.19 32.72 20.73
C ALA A 249 -33.57 33.41 19.50
N PHE A 250 -32.84 32.66 18.67
CA PHE A 250 -32.28 33.19 17.41
C PHE A 250 -33.35 33.54 16.39
N GLN A 251 -34.42 32.74 16.26
CA GLN A 251 -35.55 33.04 15.37
C GLN A 251 -36.30 34.30 15.82
N GLU A 252 -36.47 34.51 17.12
CA GLU A 252 -37.04 35.76 17.64
C GLU A 252 -36.19 36.98 17.26
N LEU A 253 -34.87 36.90 17.44
CA LEU A 253 -33.94 37.94 16.99
C LEU A 253 -34.03 38.17 15.47
N LYS A 254 -34.08 37.10 14.67
CA LYS A 254 -34.17 37.17 13.20
C LYS A 254 -35.44 37.89 12.74
N ILE A 255 -36.60 37.55 13.29
CA ILE A 255 -37.87 38.24 13.00
C ILE A 255 -37.75 39.74 13.31
N LYS A 256 -37.15 40.09 14.45
CA LYS A 256 -36.95 41.50 14.81
C LYS A 256 -35.99 42.25 13.90
N LEU A 257 -34.93 41.59 13.44
CA LEU A 257 -34.02 42.17 12.43
C LEU A 257 -34.73 42.37 11.09
N GLU A 258 -35.64 41.48 10.71
CA GLU A 258 -36.47 41.62 9.50
C GLU A 258 -37.50 42.76 9.64
N GLU A 259 -38.20 42.87 10.76
CA GLU A 259 -39.14 43.98 11.06
C GLU A 259 -38.47 45.35 10.99
N LYS A 260 -37.19 45.44 11.36
CA LYS A 260 -36.39 46.68 11.33
C LYS A 260 -35.72 46.95 9.98
N GLY A 261 -35.91 46.07 8.99
CA GLY A 261 -35.32 46.20 7.66
C GLY A 261 -33.82 45.92 7.59
N ILE A 262 -33.23 45.37 8.67
CA ILE A 262 -31.79 45.05 8.74
C ILE A 262 -31.51 43.72 8.02
N ALA A 263 -32.40 42.74 8.15
CA ALA A 263 -32.24 41.42 7.54
C ALA A 263 -32.73 41.30 6.08
N THR A 264 -33.52 42.26 5.58
CA THR A 264 -34.03 42.28 4.20
C THR A 264 -33.12 43.01 3.21
N SER A 265 -32.06 43.66 3.71
CA SER A 265 -30.94 44.11 2.89
C SER A 265 -30.37 42.93 2.09
N LYS A 266 -29.99 43.13 0.83
CA LYS A 266 -29.17 42.13 0.08
C LYS A 266 -27.87 41.77 0.80
N GLU A 267 -27.49 42.58 1.78
CA GLU A 267 -26.43 42.40 2.75
C GLU A 267 -26.99 42.00 4.12
N ALA A 268 -27.93 41.05 4.20
CA ALA A 268 -28.19 40.37 5.47
C ALA A 268 -26.81 40.01 6.03
N PRO A 269 -26.42 40.53 7.22
CA PRO A 269 -25.04 40.43 7.67
C PRO A 269 -24.61 38.98 7.56
N LYS A 270 -23.53 38.73 6.83
CA LYS A 270 -22.99 37.38 6.60
C LYS A 270 -22.96 36.56 7.90
N ASP A 271 -22.71 37.24 9.02
CA ASP A 271 -22.78 36.72 10.38
C ASP A 271 -24.14 36.11 10.80
N ILE A 272 -25.29 36.65 10.38
CA ILE A 272 -26.62 36.05 10.63
C ILE A 272 -26.76 34.74 9.87
N GLN A 273 -26.37 34.73 8.59
CA GLN A 273 -26.46 33.52 7.76
C GLN A 273 -25.53 32.43 8.26
N ASP A 274 -24.32 32.80 8.66
CA ASP A 274 -23.33 31.87 9.20
C ASP A 274 -23.75 31.37 10.59
N ALA A 275 -24.31 32.22 11.46
CA ALA A 275 -24.95 31.80 12.71
C ALA A 275 -26.13 30.83 12.48
N GLU A 276 -26.98 31.08 11.48
CA GLU A 276 -28.10 30.19 11.13
C GLU A 276 -27.62 28.83 10.64
N LYS A 277 -26.56 28.78 9.82
CA LYS A 277 -25.94 27.52 9.37
C LYS A 277 -25.42 26.70 10.54
N LEU A 278 -24.76 27.32 11.52
CA LEU A 278 -24.24 26.64 12.72
C LEU A 278 -25.35 25.98 13.56
N LEU A 279 -26.54 26.56 13.57
CA LEU A 279 -27.71 25.98 14.24
C LEU A 279 -28.35 24.84 13.42
N ASN A 280 -28.20 24.82 12.10
CA ASN A 280 -28.76 23.77 11.24
C ASN A 280 -27.90 22.48 11.18
N ILE A 281 -27.07 22.26 12.22
CA ILE A 281 -26.32 21.01 12.39
C ILE A 281 -27.23 19.81 12.65
N ASN A 282 -26.90 18.68 12.03
CA ASN A 282 -27.49 17.39 12.32
C ASN A 282 -26.67 16.66 13.39
N LEU A 283 -27.06 16.82 14.66
CA LEU A 283 -26.37 16.23 15.82
C LEU A 283 -26.42 14.69 15.85
N SER A 284 -27.32 14.05 15.11
CA SER A 284 -27.34 12.58 15.00
C SER A 284 -26.30 12.04 14.03
N ALA A 285 -25.84 12.87 13.08
CA ALA A 285 -24.86 12.51 12.06
C ALA A 285 -23.41 12.73 12.52
N THR A 286 -23.18 13.26 13.72
CA THR A 286 -21.83 13.51 14.26
C THR A 286 -21.17 12.26 14.86
N ARG A 287 -21.84 11.10 14.81
CA ARG A 287 -21.31 9.80 15.24
C ARG A 287 -20.55 9.15 14.09
N GLY A 288 -19.22 9.17 14.15
CA GLY A 288 -18.37 8.67 13.07
C GLY A 288 -17.06 8.03 13.54
N TYR A 289 -16.71 8.12 14.83
CA TYR A 289 -15.43 7.61 15.33
C TYR A 289 -15.41 6.07 15.32
N LEU A 290 -16.49 5.41 15.76
CA LEU A 290 -16.57 3.95 15.70
C LEU A 290 -16.62 3.45 14.26
N VAL A 291 -17.33 4.16 13.38
CA VAL A 291 -17.40 3.84 11.94
C VAL A 291 -16.01 3.97 11.32
N SER A 292 -15.29 5.05 11.60
CA SER A 292 -13.93 5.27 11.13
C SER A 292 -12.95 4.22 11.63
N LEU A 293 -13.06 3.81 12.91
CA LEU A 293 -12.26 2.70 13.44
C LEU A 293 -12.56 1.38 12.72
N LEU A 294 -13.84 1.08 12.45
CA LEU A 294 -14.25 -0.12 11.72
C LEU A 294 -13.79 -0.09 10.25
N GLU A 295 -13.84 1.07 9.60
CA GLU A 295 -13.30 1.27 8.26
C GLU A 295 -11.79 1.06 8.26
N GLN A 296 -11.06 1.64 9.21
CA GLN A 296 -9.63 1.41 9.36
C GLN A 296 -9.29 -0.08 9.54
N LEU A 297 -10.04 -0.79 10.39
CA LEU A 297 -9.84 -2.22 10.62
C LEU A 297 -10.21 -3.09 9.40
N ARG A 298 -11.13 -2.61 8.55
CA ARG A 298 -11.51 -3.27 7.30
C ARG A 298 -10.47 -3.06 6.20
N ASP A 299 -9.91 -1.86 6.11
CA ASP A 299 -8.92 -1.50 5.10
C ASP A 299 -7.53 -2.08 5.42
N THR A 300 -7.23 -2.20 6.72
CA THR A 300 -6.01 -2.85 7.24
C THR A 300 -6.41 -4.05 8.09
N PRO A 301 -6.69 -5.22 7.48
CA PRO A 301 -7.24 -6.36 8.18
C PRO A 301 -6.33 -6.76 9.34
N ASN A 302 -6.81 -6.50 10.55
CA ASN A 302 -6.07 -6.82 11.77
C ASN A 302 -6.37 -8.27 12.18
N PRO A 303 -5.37 -9.15 12.29
CA PRO A 303 -5.63 -10.57 12.58
C PRO A 303 -6.37 -10.84 13.91
N VAL A 304 -6.20 -9.98 14.92
CA VAL A 304 -6.92 -10.12 16.20
C VAL A 304 -8.40 -9.75 16.03
N TYR A 305 -8.70 -8.64 15.33
CA TYR A 305 -10.08 -8.24 15.03
C TYR A 305 -10.77 -9.26 14.13
N GLU A 306 -10.16 -9.62 12.99
CA GLU A 306 -10.78 -10.52 12.00
C GLU A 306 -11.07 -11.92 12.58
N ALA A 307 -10.16 -12.45 13.39
CA ALA A 307 -10.38 -13.72 14.08
C ALA A 307 -11.51 -13.67 15.12
N ASN A 308 -11.75 -12.49 15.71
CA ASN A 308 -12.71 -12.28 16.79
C ASN A 308 -13.85 -11.35 16.36
N LYS A 309 -14.13 -11.28 15.06
CA LYS A 309 -15.05 -10.30 14.50
C LYS A 309 -16.45 -10.38 15.12
N VAL A 310 -16.93 -11.60 15.39
CA VAL A 310 -18.21 -11.84 16.09
C VAL A 310 -18.25 -11.17 17.46
N PHE A 311 -17.15 -11.22 18.24
CA PHE A 311 -17.08 -10.57 19.54
C PHE A 311 -17.22 -9.04 19.43
N PHE A 312 -16.60 -8.44 18.41
CA PHE A 312 -16.65 -7.01 18.19
C PHE A 312 -17.98 -6.54 17.59
N ASP A 313 -18.50 -7.27 16.60
CA ASP A 313 -19.74 -6.97 15.88
C ASP A 313 -20.98 -7.17 16.78
N GLU A 314 -20.96 -8.12 17.70
CA GLU A 314 -22.00 -8.31 18.73
C GLU A 314 -21.83 -7.36 19.94
N GLU A 315 -20.91 -6.40 19.85
CA GLU A 315 -20.66 -5.37 20.86
C GLU A 315 -20.31 -5.91 22.25
N ARG A 316 -19.75 -7.12 22.36
CA ARG A 316 -19.40 -7.75 23.65
C ARG A 316 -18.34 -6.94 24.42
N TRP A 317 -17.58 -6.10 23.74
CA TRP A 317 -16.65 -5.13 24.33
C TRP A 317 -17.31 -4.07 25.24
N LYS A 318 -18.65 -3.92 25.19
CA LYS A 318 -19.42 -3.06 26.10
C LYS A 318 -19.59 -3.65 27.51
N ILE A 319 -19.35 -4.95 27.70
CA ILE A 319 -19.46 -5.62 29.02
C ILE A 319 -18.36 -5.09 29.94
N ASP A 320 -18.71 -4.50 31.08
CA ASP A 320 -17.73 -3.92 32.02
C ASP A 320 -17.14 -4.96 32.98
N ASP A 321 -16.53 -6.00 32.42
CA ASP A 321 -15.88 -7.08 33.16
C ASP A 321 -14.58 -7.51 32.48
N VAL A 322 -13.44 -7.19 33.12
CA VAL A 322 -12.10 -7.51 32.61
C VAL A 322 -11.83 -9.02 32.65
N GLU A 323 -12.37 -9.72 33.66
CA GLU A 323 -12.20 -11.18 33.76
C GLU A 323 -13.02 -11.89 32.67
N TYR A 324 -14.21 -11.38 32.33
CA TYR A 324 -14.96 -11.85 31.16
C TYR A 324 -14.13 -11.79 29.87
N PHE A 325 -13.42 -10.68 29.62
CA PHE A 325 -12.57 -10.56 28.44
C PHE A 325 -11.38 -11.52 28.44
N ARG A 326 -10.78 -11.73 29.62
CA ARG A 326 -9.68 -12.70 29.76
C ARG A 326 -10.18 -14.13 29.52
N SER A 327 -11.29 -14.52 30.13
CA SER A 327 -11.91 -15.84 29.92
C SER A 327 -12.30 -16.05 28.46
N TYR A 328 -12.94 -15.07 27.81
CA TYR A 328 -13.26 -15.15 26.39
C TYR A 328 -12.00 -15.36 25.54
N TRP A 329 -10.94 -14.58 25.78
CA TRP A 329 -9.69 -14.72 25.03
C TRP A 329 -9.05 -16.09 25.22
N GLU A 330 -9.03 -16.62 26.44
CA GLU A 330 -8.44 -17.92 26.75
C GLU A 330 -9.24 -19.08 26.15
N GLU A 331 -10.57 -19.03 26.21
CA GLU A 331 -11.45 -20.14 25.83
C GLU A 331 -11.81 -20.16 24.34
N GLU A 332 -12.02 -18.99 23.74
CA GLU A 332 -12.52 -18.85 22.36
C GLU A 332 -11.59 -17.99 21.50
N GLY A 333 -11.19 -16.82 22.00
CA GLY A 333 -10.61 -15.80 21.15
C GLY A 333 -9.20 -16.11 20.64
N TYR A 334 -8.35 -16.69 21.49
CA TYR A 334 -7.00 -17.10 21.12
C TYR A 334 -7.00 -18.32 20.19
N PRO A 335 -7.79 -19.40 20.45
CA PRO A 335 -7.99 -20.46 19.47
C PRO A 335 -8.44 -19.94 18.10
N ASN A 336 -9.40 -19.01 18.05
CA ASN A 336 -9.87 -18.40 16.80
C ASN A 336 -8.73 -17.64 16.10
N TYR A 337 -7.93 -16.88 16.86
CA TYR A 337 -6.77 -16.16 16.35
C TYR A 337 -5.72 -17.10 15.74
N LEU A 338 -5.34 -18.17 16.44
CA LEU A 338 -4.41 -19.15 15.89
C LEU A 338 -4.95 -19.81 14.62
N GLU A 339 -6.23 -20.18 14.60
CA GLU A 339 -6.85 -20.76 13.41
C GLU A 339 -6.88 -19.78 12.23
N TYR A 340 -7.14 -18.50 12.48
CA TYR A 340 -7.11 -17.46 11.46
C TYR A 340 -5.71 -17.31 10.85
N LEU A 341 -4.64 -17.25 11.67
CA LEU A 341 -3.26 -17.13 11.19
C LEU A 341 -2.81 -18.31 10.30
N ARG A 342 -3.35 -19.52 10.49
CA ARG A 342 -3.02 -20.69 9.65
C ARG A 342 -3.55 -20.56 8.23
N ARG A 343 -4.60 -19.76 8.02
CA ARG A 343 -5.24 -19.67 6.70
C ARG A 343 -4.28 -19.04 5.69
N PRO A 344 -4.14 -19.61 4.48
CA PRO A 344 -3.42 -18.96 3.41
C PRO A 344 -4.06 -17.62 3.06
N GLY A 345 -3.26 -16.65 2.62
CA GLY A 345 -3.77 -15.31 2.29
C GLY A 345 -4.09 -14.43 3.49
N VAL A 346 -3.82 -14.88 4.72
CA VAL A 346 -3.84 -14.02 5.92
C VAL A 346 -2.47 -13.40 6.10
N LYS A 347 -2.37 -12.08 6.08
CA LYS A 347 -1.13 -11.37 6.36
C LYS A 347 -0.69 -11.57 7.81
N ILE A 348 0.56 -11.96 8.02
CA ILE A 348 1.16 -12.14 9.34
C ILE A 348 2.23 -11.07 9.52
N SER A 349 2.09 -10.31 10.60
CA SER A 349 3.08 -9.32 11.03
C SER A 349 4.17 -9.96 11.88
N TYR A 350 5.27 -9.24 12.08
CA TYR A 350 6.25 -9.60 13.11
C TYR A 350 5.62 -9.57 14.50
N GLY A 351 4.62 -8.71 14.73
CA GLY A 351 3.92 -8.60 16.01
C GLY A 351 3.09 -9.83 16.39
N ASP A 352 2.68 -10.63 15.42
CA ASP A 352 1.94 -11.88 15.63
C ASP A 352 2.86 -13.03 16.10
N VAL A 353 4.13 -13.01 15.70
CA VAL A 353 5.08 -14.11 15.92
C VAL A 353 6.27 -13.76 16.83
N ASP A 354 6.38 -12.51 17.29
CA ASP A 354 7.51 -12.01 18.08
C ASP A 354 7.83 -12.87 19.32
N SER A 355 6.79 -13.30 20.05
CA SER A 355 6.92 -14.10 21.28
C SER A 355 7.61 -15.46 21.08
N ILE A 356 7.74 -15.86 19.82
CA ILE A 356 8.39 -17.07 19.35
C ILE A 356 9.69 -16.67 18.66
N LEU A 357 9.63 -15.80 17.65
CA LEU A 357 10.78 -15.37 16.85
C LEU A 357 11.97 -14.85 17.66
N ALA A 358 11.71 -13.95 18.62
CA ALA A 358 12.76 -13.32 19.41
C ALA A 358 13.58 -14.31 20.25
N LYS A 359 13.07 -15.53 20.49
CA LYS A 359 13.78 -16.55 21.28
C LYS A 359 14.87 -17.28 20.51
N PHE A 360 14.80 -17.28 19.17
CA PHE A 360 15.72 -18.08 18.35
C PHE A 360 16.40 -17.30 17.24
N LEU A 361 15.88 -16.12 16.88
CA LEU A 361 16.49 -15.30 15.86
C LEU A 361 16.42 -13.82 16.27
N PRO A 362 17.48 -13.28 16.94
CA PRO A 362 17.59 -11.86 17.21
C PRO A 362 17.51 -11.06 15.91
N TYR A 363 16.62 -10.07 15.87
CA TYR A 363 16.28 -9.39 14.63
C TYR A 363 16.14 -7.88 14.77
N ALA A 364 16.10 -7.18 13.65
CA ALA A 364 15.73 -5.76 13.60
C ALA A 364 14.82 -5.53 12.40
N ILE A 365 13.84 -4.64 12.57
CA ILE A 365 12.97 -4.18 11.49
C ILE A 365 13.02 -2.65 11.45
N TYR A 366 13.35 -2.12 10.29
CA TYR A 366 13.39 -0.69 10.00
C TYR A 366 12.18 -0.32 9.14
N GLY A 367 11.68 0.92 9.26
CA GLY A 367 10.75 1.45 8.29
C GLY A 367 11.46 1.62 6.95
N TYR A 368 10.94 1.05 5.86
CA TYR A 368 11.59 1.12 4.56
C TYR A 368 11.66 2.57 4.07
N GLU A 369 10.63 3.37 4.27
CA GLU A 369 10.59 4.78 3.87
C GLU A 369 11.29 5.68 4.90
N SER A 370 11.01 5.48 6.19
CA SER A 370 11.52 6.34 7.26
C SER A 370 12.96 6.05 7.66
N LYS A 371 13.49 4.87 7.30
CA LYS A 371 14.78 4.30 7.73
C LYS A 371 14.93 4.14 9.25
N ALA A 372 13.93 4.53 10.03
CA ALA A 372 13.95 4.48 11.47
C ALA A 372 13.71 3.04 11.96
N PRO A 373 14.40 2.59 13.02
CA PRO A 373 14.11 1.30 13.61
C PRO A 373 12.70 1.30 14.21
N LEU A 374 11.90 0.31 13.79
CA LEU A 374 10.60 -0.02 14.38
C LEU A 374 10.81 -0.91 15.59
N ILE A 375 11.69 -1.92 15.44
CA ILE A 375 12.16 -2.81 16.49
C ILE A 375 13.64 -3.14 16.21
N ALA A 376 14.45 -3.21 17.26
CA ALA A 376 15.85 -3.61 17.15
C ALA A 376 16.26 -4.34 18.43
N TYR A 377 16.60 -5.62 18.30
CA TYR A 377 17.27 -6.38 19.36
C TYR A 377 18.77 -6.08 19.36
N GLU A 378 19.44 -6.36 20.48
CA GLU A 378 20.91 -6.26 20.54
C GLU A 378 21.54 -7.28 19.57
N ALA A 379 22.49 -6.81 18.74
CA ALA A 379 23.19 -7.61 17.73
C ALA A 379 22.25 -8.42 16.81
N PRO A 380 21.41 -7.75 15.98
CA PRO A 380 20.48 -8.44 15.12
C PRO A 380 21.22 -9.27 14.07
N HIS A 381 20.85 -10.55 13.93
CA HIS A 381 21.38 -11.43 12.88
C HIS A 381 20.46 -11.47 11.66
N PHE A 382 19.20 -11.06 11.85
CA PHE A 382 18.17 -11.01 10.82
C PHE A 382 17.62 -9.58 10.73
N GLU A 383 17.90 -8.89 9.64
CA GLU A 383 17.52 -7.49 9.47
C GLU A 383 16.56 -7.33 8.31
N LEU A 384 15.44 -6.64 8.56
CA LEU A 384 14.38 -6.40 7.58
C LEU A 384 14.11 -4.91 7.45
N ALA A 385 13.64 -4.50 6.28
CA ALA A 385 12.93 -3.24 6.14
C ALA A 385 11.46 -3.51 5.79
N LEU A 386 10.55 -2.80 6.45
CA LEU A 386 9.11 -2.91 6.28
C LEU A 386 8.59 -1.64 5.63
N SER A 387 8.04 -1.75 4.42
CA SER A 387 7.17 -0.68 3.91
C SER A 387 5.89 -0.73 4.72
N ILE A 388 5.69 0.24 5.60
CA ILE A 388 4.49 0.28 6.47
C ILE A 388 3.23 0.43 5.62
N ARG A 389 3.33 1.16 4.50
CA ARG A 389 2.21 1.42 3.59
C ARG A 389 1.76 0.16 2.86
N GLU A 390 2.71 -0.63 2.37
CA GLU A 390 2.42 -1.86 1.64
C GLU A 390 2.30 -3.07 2.58
N GLY A 391 2.75 -2.92 3.83
CA GLY A 391 3.06 -4.01 4.74
C GLY A 391 3.97 -5.06 4.09
N HIS A 392 4.90 -4.62 3.24
CA HIS A 392 5.78 -5.49 2.47
C HIS A 392 7.18 -5.53 3.08
N PHE A 393 7.77 -6.72 3.15
CA PHE A 393 9.09 -6.92 3.74
C PHE A 393 10.19 -7.02 2.68
N TYR A 394 11.29 -6.35 2.99
CA TYR A 394 12.55 -6.38 2.27
C TYR A 394 13.61 -6.98 3.18
N LEU A 395 14.39 -7.92 2.66
CA LEU A 395 15.48 -8.55 3.40
C LEU A 395 16.77 -7.75 3.20
N ILE A 396 17.36 -7.24 4.27
CA ILE A 396 18.58 -6.44 4.20
C ILE A 396 19.77 -7.41 4.03
N PRO A 397 20.55 -7.30 2.93
CA PRO A 397 21.67 -8.20 2.71
C PRO A 397 22.82 -7.94 3.70
N THR A 398 23.60 -9.00 3.89
CA THR A 398 24.93 -8.96 4.49
C THR A 398 25.94 -9.33 3.42
N GLU A 399 27.23 -9.12 3.66
CA GLU A 399 28.29 -9.57 2.73
C GLU A 399 28.17 -11.07 2.41
N LYS A 400 27.81 -11.89 3.40
CA LYS A 400 27.61 -13.34 3.24
C LYS A 400 26.38 -13.68 2.41
N THR A 401 25.27 -12.97 2.60
CA THR A 401 23.98 -13.31 1.97
C THR A 401 23.75 -12.64 0.63
N MET A 402 24.52 -11.61 0.27
CA MET A 402 24.31 -10.79 -0.94
C MET A 402 24.20 -11.64 -2.22
N ALA A 403 25.14 -12.56 -2.45
CA ALA A 403 25.14 -13.38 -3.67
C ALA A 403 23.88 -14.25 -3.81
N GLY A 404 23.49 -14.94 -2.73
CA GLY A 404 22.27 -15.75 -2.70
C GLY A 404 21.01 -14.90 -2.88
N LEU A 405 20.93 -13.74 -2.24
CA LEU A 405 19.78 -12.85 -2.37
C LEU A 405 19.66 -12.21 -3.77
N LEU A 406 20.78 -11.94 -4.45
CA LEU A 406 20.75 -11.50 -5.85
C LEU A 406 20.30 -12.65 -6.78
N ALA A 407 20.76 -13.88 -6.55
CA ALA A 407 20.27 -15.05 -7.29
C ALA A 407 18.75 -15.24 -7.11
N TYR A 408 18.25 -15.08 -5.89
CA TYR A 408 16.81 -15.07 -5.61
C TYR A 408 16.09 -13.95 -6.36
N ALA A 409 16.63 -12.72 -6.36
CA ALA A 409 16.00 -11.58 -7.02
C ALA A 409 15.86 -11.80 -8.53
N ILE A 410 16.87 -12.40 -9.17
CA ILE A 410 16.85 -12.79 -10.59
C ILE A 410 15.75 -13.84 -10.84
N GLN A 411 15.70 -14.90 -10.04
CA GLN A 411 14.66 -15.93 -10.17
C GLN A 411 13.25 -15.37 -9.94
N LYS A 412 13.08 -14.48 -8.95
CA LYS A 412 11.80 -13.78 -8.72
C LYS A 412 11.39 -12.95 -9.93
N GLN A 413 12.32 -12.25 -10.57
CA GLN A 413 12.06 -11.46 -11.76
C GLN A 413 11.66 -12.33 -12.95
N GLU A 414 12.32 -13.48 -13.15
CA GLU A 414 11.93 -14.46 -14.17
C GLU A 414 10.51 -15.00 -13.93
N TYR A 415 10.14 -15.28 -12.69
CA TYR A 415 8.77 -15.65 -12.33
C TYR A 415 7.74 -14.58 -12.71
N LYS A 416 8.09 -13.31 -12.49
CA LYS A 416 7.24 -12.18 -12.88
C LYS A 416 7.10 -12.10 -14.40
N GLU A 417 8.18 -12.21 -15.14
CA GLU A 417 8.19 -12.17 -16.61
C GLU A 417 7.36 -13.32 -17.21
N ASN A 418 7.53 -14.54 -16.70
CA ASN A 418 6.74 -15.69 -17.14
C ASN A 418 5.24 -15.53 -16.80
N TYR A 419 4.91 -14.92 -15.66
CA TYR A 419 3.53 -14.59 -15.32
C TYR A 419 2.95 -13.55 -16.29
N ASP A 420 3.69 -12.45 -16.52
CA ASP A 420 3.29 -11.34 -17.39
C ASP A 420 3.11 -11.82 -18.84
N GLU A 421 3.93 -12.76 -19.32
CA GLU A 421 3.78 -13.41 -20.63
C GLU A 421 2.42 -14.12 -20.73
N ILE A 422 2.04 -14.93 -19.75
CA ILE A 422 0.75 -15.63 -19.72
C ILE A 422 -0.42 -14.62 -19.71
N GLN A 423 -0.30 -13.51 -18.97
CA GLN A 423 -1.32 -12.45 -18.95
C GLN A 423 -1.40 -11.69 -20.28
N SER A 424 -0.26 -11.46 -20.95
CA SER A 424 -0.21 -10.82 -22.26
C SER A 424 -0.91 -11.67 -23.34
N LEU A 425 -0.78 -12.99 -23.26
CA LEU A 425 -1.50 -13.91 -24.14
C LEU A 425 -3.02 -13.84 -23.90
N GLN A 426 -3.45 -13.70 -22.64
CA GLN A 426 -4.86 -13.50 -22.32
C GLN A 426 -5.42 -12.21 -22.92
N THR A 427 -4.66 -11.12 -22.92
CA THR A 427 -5.11 -9.83 -23.50
C THR A 427 -5.07 -9.80 -25.02
N GLY A 428 -4.04 -10.38 -25.64
CA GLY A 428 -3.92 -10.46 -27.10
C GLY A 428 -5.06 -11.25 -27.75
N LEU A 429 -5.53 -12.31 -27.08
CA LEU A 429 -6.69 -13.09 -27.54
C LEU A 429 -8.00 -12.29 -27.52
N LEU A 430 -8.14 -11.28 -26.65
CA LEU A 430 -9.34 -10.43 -26.60
C LEU A 430 -9.45 -9.45 -27.76
N VAL A 431 -8.36 -9.19 -28.50
CA VAL A 431 -8.31 -8.21 -29.59
C VAL A 431 -8.75 -8.80 -30.94
N HIS A 432 -8.70 -10.13 -31.11
CA HIS A 432 -8.80 -10.78 -32.42
C HIS A 432 -9.97 -11.76 -32.61
N GLU A 433 -11.20 -11.34 -32.31
CA GLU A 433 -12.47 -12.08 -32.48
C GLU A 433 -12.90 -12.92 -31.27
N GLU A 434 -14.18 -12.79 -30.90
CA GLU A 434 -14.92 -13.50 -29.84
C GLU A 434 -14.14 -13.76 -28.53
N SER A 435 -14.29 -12.83 -27.57
CA SER A 435 -13.92 -12.86 -26.14
C SER A 435 -13.66 -14.23 -25.49
N THR A 436 -12.58 -14.91 -25.88
CA THR A 436 -12.17 -16.18 -25.29
C THR A 436 -11.05 -15.89 -24.30
N THR A 437 -11.43 -15.73 -23.03
CA THR A 437 -10.47 -15.73 -21.93
C THR A 437 -9.79 -17.10 -21.87
N LEU A 438 -8.47 -17.14 -21.68
CA LEU A 438 -7.75 -18.40 -21.45
C LEU A 438 -8.41 -19.18 -20.31
N SER A 439 -8.71 -20.46 -20.55
CA SER A 439 -9.24 -21.31 -19.49
C SER A 439 -8.17 -21.50 -18.40
N ILE A 440 -8.58 -21.77 -17.15
CA ILE A 440 -7.63 -22.10 -16.08
C ILE A 440 -6.69 -23.24 -16.48
N GLN A 441 -7.23 -24.24 -17.20
CA GLN A 441 -6.45 -25.38 -17.64
C GLN A 441 -5.36 -24.97 -18.63
N ASP A 442 -5.65 -24.05 -19.56
CA ASP A 442 -4.65 -23.52 -20.49
C ASP A 442 -3.57 -22.73 -19.74
N LYS A 443 -3.96 -21.90 -18.76
CA LYS A 443 -3.00 -21.18 -17.91
C LYS A 443 -2.08 -22.14 -17.14
N PHE A 444 -2.62 -23.24 -16.62
CA PHE A 444 -1.83 -24.26 -15.92
C PHE A 444 -0.88 -25.01 -16.86
N ILE A 445 -1.31 -25.29 -18.10
CA ILE A 445 -0.44 -25.90 -19.12
C ILE A 445 0.70 -24.95 -19.49
N LEU A 446 0.40 -23.68 -19.75
CA LEU A 446 1.40 -22.65 -20.05
C LEU A 446 2.39 -22.50 -18.89
N ALA A 447 1.89 -22.38 -17.66
CA ALA A 447 2.72 -22.31 -16.46
C ALA A 447 3.60 -23.56 -16.27
N GLY A 448 3.05 -24.75 -16.53
CA GLY A 448 3.79 -26.02 -16.46
C GLY A 448 4.89 -26.16 -17.52
N ASN A 449 4.83 -25.38 -18.59
CA ASN A 449 5.84 -25.34 -19.65
C ASN A 449 6.86 -24.21 -19.48
N SER A 450 6.61 -23.26 -18.56
CA SER A 450 7.54 -22.16 -18.27
C SER A 450 8.81 -22.67 -17.56
N SER A 451 9.86 -21.85 -17.55
CA SER A 451 11.08 -22.13 -16.77
C SER A 451 10.83 -22.08 -15.25
N SER A 452 9.86 -21.29 -14.81
CA SER A 452 9.42 -21.15 -13.42
C SER A 452 8.58 -22.35 -12.95
N LEU A 453 9.19 -23.28 -12.23
CA LEU A 453 8.61 -24.60 -11.95
C LEU A 453 7.25 -24.56 -11.24
N LEU A 454 7.09 -23.59 -10.35
CA LEU A 454 5.93 -23.41 -9.48
C LEU A 454 5.09 -22.19 -9.88
N LEU A 455 5.16 -21.71 -11.13
CA LEU A 455 4.50 -20.49 -11.58
C LEU A 455 2.98 -20.50 -11.33
N ALA A 456 2.30 -21.61 -11.58
CA ALA A 456 0.85 -21.72 -11.35
C ALA A 456 0.45 -21.46 -9.88
N ALA A 457 1.36 -21.75 -8.94
CA ALA A 457 1.12 -21.51 -7.52
C ALA A 457 1.25 -20.03 -7.13
N THR A 458 1.84 -19.18 -7.97
CA THR A 458 1.98 -17.75 -7.71
C THR A 458 0.82 -16.93 -8.29
N PHE A 459 -0.15 -17.58 -8.95
CA PHE A 459 -1.31 -16.90 -9.50
C PHE A 459 -2.24 -16.38 -8.40
N PRO A 460 -2.81 -15.17 -8.55
CA PRO A 460 -3.81 -14.66 -7.61
C PRO A 460 -5.09 -15.49 -7.70
N LEU A 461 -5.89 -15.49 -6.63
CA LEU A 461 -7.15 -16.25 -6.55
C LEU A 461 -8.13 -15.92 -7.70
N THR A 462 -8.11 -14.68 -8.17
CA THR A 462 -8.90 -14.23 -9.33
C THR A 462 -8.54 -14.97 -10.61
N ASP A 463 -7.27 -15.30 -10.80
CA ASP A 463 -6.77 -15.97 -12.00
C ASP A 463 -6.97 -17.47 -11.95
N LEU A 464 -7.14 -18.00 -10.74
CA LEU A 464 -7.53 -19.38 -10.46
C LEU A 464 -9.06 -19.57 -10.46
N GLU A 465 -9.83 -18.49 -10.71
CA GLU A 465 -11.30 -18.41 -10.67
C GLU A 465 -11.93 -19.09 -9.44
N THR A 466 -11.26 -18.97 -8.29
CA THR A 466 -11.66 -19.61 -7.04
C THR A 466 -11.67 -18.63 -5.89
N LYS A 467 -12.52 -18.90 -4.90
CA LYS A 467 -12.52 -18.21 -3.60
C LYS A 467 -11.81 -19.01 -2.51
N ASP A 468 -11.36 -20.22 -2.84
CA ASP A 468 -10.66 -21.09 -1.91
C ASP A 468 -9.24 -20.55 -1.69
N PRO A 469 -8.90 -20.03 -0.49
CA PRO A 469 -7.57 -19.52 -0.21
C PRO A 469 -6.48 -20.60 -0.32
N GLU A 470 -6.82 -21.88 -0.21
CA GLU A 470 -5.87 -22.98 -0.33
C GLU A 470 -5.51 -23.35 -1.78
N ALA A 471 -6.23 -22.84 -2.79
CA ALA A 471 -6.05 -23.24 -4.19
C ALA A 471 -4.61 -23.01 -4.72
N PRO A 472 -3.92 -21.91 -4.40
CA PRO A 472 -2.51 -21.72 -4.79
C PRO A 472 -1.59 -22.80 -4.19
N ILE A 473 -1.82 -23.21 -2.93
CA ILE A 473 -1.05 -24.30 -2.29
C ILE A 473 -1.39 -25.64 -2.94
N ALA A 474 -2.65 -25.86 -3.31
CA ALA A 474 -3.06 -27.07 -4.03
C ALA A 474 -2.37 -27.17 -5.40
N ALA A 475 -2.26 -26.05 -6.13
CA ALA A 475 -1.51 -25.98 -7.38
C ALA A 475 -0.02 -26.32 -7.17
N LEU A 476 0.60 -25.78 -6.11
CA LEU A 476 1.98 -26.10 -5.72
C LEU A 476 2.17 -27.60 -5.47
N VAL A 477 1.35 -28.20 -4.59
CA VAL A 477 1.45 -29.62 -4.23
C VAL A 477 1.20 -30.53 -5.43
N SER A 478 0.22 -30.18 -6.27
CA SER A 478 -0.09 -30.90 -7.51
C SER A 478 1.12 -30.88 -8.46
N ARG A 479 1.73 -29.71 -8.66
CA ARG A 479 2.88 -29.56 -9.55
C ARG A 479 4.10 -30.31 -9.03
N LEU A 480 4.41 -30.25 -7.74
CA LEU A 480 5.54 -31.00 -7.17
C LEU A 480 5.35 -32.53 -7.32
N ARG A 481 4.11 -33.04 -7.18
CA ARG A 481 3.81 -34.46 -7.45
C ARG A 481 3.99 -34.83 -8.91
N GLN A 482 3.54 -33.97 -9.82
CA GLN A 482 3.72 -34.17 -11.25
C GLN A 482 5.21 -34.24 -11.59
N LEU A 483 6.01 -33.28 -11.12
CA LEU A 483 7.46 -33.28 -11.30
C LEU A 483 8.10 -34.56 -10.74
N LYS A 484 7.67 -35.04 -9.57
CA LYS A 484 8.15 -36.31 -9.00
C LYS A 484 7.86 -37.52 -9.88
N LEU A 485 6.71 -37.53 -10.55
CA LEU A 485 6.36 -38.58 -11.52
C LEU A 485 7.18 -38.47 -12.80
N GLU A 486 7.43 -37.25 -13.29
CA GLU A 486 8.28 -36.98 -14.47
C GLU A 486 9.75 -37.36 -14.24
N MET A 487 10.26 -37.16 -13.02
CA MET A 487 11.61 -37.59 -12.62
C MET A 487 11.75 -39.11 -12.44
N SER A 488 10.64 -39.81 -12.21
CA SER A 488 10.67 -41.26 -12.02
C SER A 488 11.03 -41.93 -13.35
N PRO A 489 12.00 -42.87 -13.37
CA PRO A 489 12.36 -43.56 -14.60
C PRO A 489 11.09 -44.22 -15.17
N PRO A 490 10.89 -44.19 -16.50
CA PRO A 490 9.75 -44.85 -17.11
C PRO A 490 9.78 -46.29 -16.65
N LYS A 491 8.80 -46.69 -15.83
CA LYS A 491 8.64 -48.10 -15.44
C LYS A 491 8.66 -48.84 -16.76
N ARG A 492 9.69 -49.66 -17.00
CA ARG A 492 9.71 -50.57 -18.15
C ARG A 492 8.46 -51.40 -17.99
N VAL A 493 7.40 -51.03 -18.68
CA VAL A 493 6.24 -51.88 -18.88
C VAL A 493 6.83 -53.02 -19.66
N VAL A 494 7.17 -54.09 -18.95
CA VAL A 494 7.48 -55.37 -19.57
C VAL A 494 6.16 -55.75 -20.21
N VAL A 495 5.99 -55.35 -21.46
CA VAL A 495 4.88 -55.80 -22.29
C VAL A 495 5.15 -57.28 -22.48
N GLU A 496 4.63 -58.10 -21.57
CA GLU A 496 4.47 -59.52 -21.82
C GLU A 496 3.61 -59.61 -23.08
N SER A 497 4.26 -60.03 -24.17
CA SER A 497 3.71 -60.15 -25.50
C SER A 497 2.53 -61.13 -25.49
N SER A 498 1.35 -60.62 -25.19
CA SER A 498 0.08 -61.29 -25.43
C SER A 498 -0.53 -60.61 -26.65
N GLN A 499 -0.54 -61.34 -27.76
CA GLN A 499 -1.13 -60.93 -29.02
C GLN A 499 -2.61 -60.61 -28.81
N GLY A 500 -3.01 -59.36 -29.03
CA GLY A 500 -4.40 -58.92 -28.90
C GLY A 500 -4.60 -57.52 -29.48
N SER A 501 -4.90 -57.47 -30.77
CA SER A 501 -5.31 -56.28 -31.52
C SER A 501 -6.56 -55.64 -30.92
N LEU A 502 -6.50 -54.37 -30.50
CA LEU A 502 -7.66 -53.48 -30.43
C LEU A 502 -7.25 -52.00 -30.40
N LEU A 503 -8.07 -51.20 -31.07
CA LEU A 503 -7.93 -49.80 -31.49
C LEU A 503 -7.74 -48.84 -30.30
N THR A 504 -6.87 -47.85 -30.46
CA THR A 504 -6.75 -46.71 -29.53
C THR A 504 -7.23 -45.44 -30.20
N ASP A 505 -8.25 -44.81 -29.62
CA ASP A 505 -8.69 -43.45 -29.94
C ASP A 505 -7.75 -42.46 -29.25
N SER A 506 -7.01 -41.71 -30.05
CA SER A 506 -6.12 -40.64 -29.60
C SER A 506 -6.91 -39.36 -29.30
N VAL A 507 -6.76 -38.82 -28.08
CA VAL A 507 -7.27 -37.49 -27.69
C VAL A 507 -6.43 -36.43 -28.41
N SER A 508 -7.07 -35.69 -29.32
CA SER A 508 -6.45 -34.62 -30.10
C SER A 508 -6.44 -33.29 -29.33
N ILE A 509 -5.24 -32.74 -29.15
CA ILE A 509 -5.03 -31.36 -28.65
C ILE A 509 -5.48 -30.38 -29.75
N PRO A 510 -6.20 -29.28 -29.44
CA PRO A 510 -6.60 -28.28 -30.43
C PRO A 510 -5.40 -27.68 -31.17
N LYS A 511 -5.42 -27.72 -32.52
CA LYS A 511 -4.36 -27.22 -33.41
C LYS A 511 -4.05 -25.71 -33.27
N SER A 512 -4.89 -24.94 -32.57
CA SER A 512 -4.67 -23.51 -32.32
C SER A 512 -3.53 -23.24 -31.33
N ILE A 513 -3.25 -24.16 -30.39
CA ILE A 513 -2.20 -23.97 -29.38
C ILE A 513 -0.82 -24.45 -29.88
N SER A 514 -0.79 -25.46 -30.77
CA SER A 514 0.48 -26.01 -31.28
C SER A 514 1.27 -25.06 -32.19
N ARG A 515 0.72 -23.90 -32.56
CA ARG A 515 1.39 -22.91 -33.43
C ARG A 515 2.33 -21.95 -32.67
N ILE A 516 2.31 -21.98 -31.33
CA ILE A 516 3.21 -21.18 -30.47
C ILE A 516 4.49 -21.97 -30.12
N GLN A 517 4.53 -23.28 -30.39
CA GLN A 517 5.73 -24.11 -30.23
C GLN A 517 6.61 -24.03 -31.48
N SER A 518 7.48 -23.02 -31.57
CA SER A 518 8.65 -23.08 -32.46
C SER A 518 9.84 -22.28 -31.93
N SER A 519 10.95 -23.01 -31.75
CA SER A 519 12.32 -22.62 -31.40
C SER A 519 12.70 -22.77 -29.91
N PRO A 520 13.69 -23.63 -29.57
CA PRO A 520 14.32 -23.59 -28.26
C PRO A 520 15.20 -22.34 -28.15
N PRO A 521 15.27 -21.66 -26.98
CA PRO A 521 16.23 -20.57 -26.79
C PRO A 521 17.63 -21.18 -26.65
N GLU A 522 18.48 -20.95 -27.66
CA GLU A 522 19.94 -21.07 -27.48
C GLU A 522 20.43 -19.90 -26.63
N SER A 523 20.54 -20.10 -25.31
CA SER A 523 21.21 -19.16 -24.40
C SER A 523 22.27 -19.87 -23.53
N ASN A 524 23.18 -20.60 -24.17
CA ASN A 524 24.48 -20.90 -23.55
C ASN A 524 25.44 -19.72 -23.78
N ARG A 525 25.37 -18.69 -22.92
CA ARG A 525 26.49 -17.77 -22.69
C ARG A 525 27.05 -18.00 -21.30
N SER A 526 28.06 -18.86 -21.24
CA SER A 526 29.01 -18.97 -20.14
C SER A 526 29.64 -17.59 -19.87
N PHE A 527 29.29 -16.99 -18.74
CA PHE A 527 29.89 -15.76 -18.25
C PHE A 527 31.14 -16.12 -17.45
N LYS A 528 32.27 -16.36 -18.12
CA LYS A 528 33.60 -16.32 -17.50
C LYS A 528 34.20 -14.93 -17.72
N GLY A 529 33.82 -13.99 -16.86
CA GLY A 529 34.47 -12.68 -16.75
C GLY A 529 35.62 -12.74 -15.76
N GLN A 530 36.83 -12.92 -16.26
CA GLN A 530 38.07 -12.89 -15.50
C GLN A 530 38.40 -11.42 -15.17
N VAL A 531 38.40 -11.09 -13.87
CA VAL A 531 38.87 -9.80 -13.37
C VAL A 531 40.38 -9.72 -13.58
N SER A 532 40.84 -8.73 -14.35
CA SER A 532 42.23 -8.29 -14.34
C SER A 532 42.27 -6.77 -14.52
N THR A 533 42.54 -6.11 -13.41
CA THR A 533 43.10 -4.76 -13.30
C THR A 533 44.28 -4.56 -14.24
N SER A 534 44.28 -3.49 -15.03
CA SER A 534 45.49 -2.74 -15.38
C SER A 534 45.10 -1.32 -15.81
N LEU A 535 45.64 -0.37 -15.03
CA LEU A 535 45.58 1.07 -15.18
C LEU A 535 46.57 1.46 -16.29
N GLU A 536 46.11 2.07 -17.39
CA GLU A 536 46.99 2.84 -18.28
C GLU A 536 46.32 4.17 -18.65
N LEU A 537 46.96 5.23 -18.17
CA LEU A 537 46.76 6.62 -18.54
C LEU A 537 47.18 6.81 -20.00
N ALA A 538 46.30 7.37 -20.81
CA ALA A 538 46.67 8.03 -22.05
C ALA A 538 45.87 9.32 -22.21
N ASP A 539 46.60 10.43 -22.21
CA ASP A 539 46.17 11.77 -22.54
C ASP A 539 45.51 11.83 -23.93
N SER A 540 44.34 12.46 -24.02
CA SER A 540 43.96 13.20 -25.21
C SER A 540 43.05 14.38 -24.85
N GLN A 541 43.68 15.55 -24.77
CA GLN A 541 43.02 16.84 -24.93
C GLN A 541 42.35 16.88 -26.31
N THR A 542 41.05 17.20 -26.37
CA THR A 542 40.45 17.91 -27.50
C THR A 542 39.11 18.55 -27.10
N ASN A 543 39.08 19.88 -27.23
CA ASN A 543 37.95 20.78 -27.50
C ASN A 543 36.57 20.50 -26.85
N VAL A 544 36.31 21.25 -25.79
CA VAL A 544 34.95 21.63 -25.38
C VAL A 544 34.84 23.14 -25.59
N ASP A 545 34.22 23.55 -26.70
CA ASP A 545 33.67 24.90 -26.90
C ASP A 545 32.54 24.79 -27.92
N ALA A 546 31.33 24.53 -27.40
CA ALA A 546 30.03 24.90 -27.96
C ALA A 546 28.92 24.21 -27.14
N PHE A 547 28.67 24.71 -25.94
CA PHE A 547 27.38 24.47 -25.28
C PHE A 547 26.51 25.70 -25.54
N GLU A 548 25.39 25.43 -26.21
CA GLU A 548 24.32 26.37 -26.51
C GLU A 548 23.72 26.89 -25.18
N GLU A 549 23.78 28.21 -25.01
CA GLU A 549 23.28 28.94 -23.85
C GLU A 549 21.74 28.86 -23.85
N LEU A 550 21.17 27.90 -23.11
CA LEU A 550 19.73 27.78 -22.89
C LEU A 550 19.26 28.98 -22.04
N SER A 551 18.59 29.92 -22.69
CA SER A 551 17.91 31.05 -22.06
C SER A 551 16.91 30.58 -21.01
N HIS A 552 17.01 31.11 -19.80
CA HIS A 552 15.99 30.94 -18.75
C HIS A 552 14.62 31.41 -19.27
N PRO A 553 13.52 30.68 -18.98
CA PRO A 553 12.18 31.11 -19.39
C PRO A 553 11.82 32.45 -18.73
N GLU A 554 11.40 33.41 -19.55
CA GLU A 554 10.95 34.73 -19.11
C GLU A 554 9.71 34.57 -18.22
N MET A 555 9.77 35.11 -16.99
CA MET A 555 8.66 34.99 -16.03
C MET A 555 7.54 35.97 -16.37
N LEU A 556 6.31 35.47 -16.54
CA LEU A 556 5.13 36.26 -16.83
C LEU A 556 4.66 37.06 -15.60
N LYS A 557 4.09 38.25 -15.82
CA LYS A 557 3.49 39.04 -14.75
C LYS A 557 2.13 38.45 -14.34
N PRO A 558 1.70 38.61 -13.07
CA PRO A 558 0.42 38.09 -12.60
C PRO A 558 -0.81 38.55 -13.39
N GLU A 559 -0.82 39.80 -13.89
CA GLU A 559 -1.93 40.29 -14.71
C GLU A 559 -2.01 39.58 -16.07
N GLU A 560 -0.86 39.32 -16.69
CA GLU A 560 -0.76 38.66 -18.01
C GLU A 560 -1.17 37.18 -17.91
N MET A 561 -0.82 36.50 -16.81
CA MET A 561 -1.21 35.11 -16.56
C MET A 561 -2.73 34.94 -16.47
N SER A 562 -3.47 35.90 -15.91
CA SER A 562 -4.92 35.76 -15.71
C SER A 562 -5.71 35.81 -17.02
N GLU A 563 -5.24 36.58 -18.01
CA GLU A 563 -5.89 36.70 -19.32
C GLU A 563 -5.63 35.44 -20.16
N GLU A 564 -4.37 35.00 -20.24
CA GLU A 564 -3.96 33.79 -20.97
C GLU A 564 -4.65 32.51 -20.43
N VAL A 565 -4.79 32.38 -19.10
CA VAL A 565 -5.50 31.23 -18.50
C VAL A 565 -6.98 31.21 -18.90
N GLY A 566 -7.62 32.37 -19.02
CA GLY A 566 -9.03 32.46 -19.43
C GLY A 566 -9.24 31.98 -20.86
N GLU A 567 -8.36 32.38 -21.78
CA GLU A 567 -8.38 31.95 -23.18
C GLU A 567 -8.14 30.45 -23.31
N LEU A 568 -7.14 29.90 -22.61
CA LEU A 568 -6.82 28.47 -22.66
C LEU A 568 -7.95 27.60 -22.10
N TYR A 569 -8.62 28.01 -21.02
CA TYR A 569 -9.79 27.28 -20.51
C TYR A 569 -10.94 27.27 -21.50
N TRP A 570 -11.23 28.43 -22.11
CA TRP A 570 -12.27 28.53 -23.12
C TRP A 570 -11.97 27.65 -24.34
N GLU A 571 -10.70 27.62 -24.78
CA GLU A 571 -10.25 26.75 -25.87
C GLU A 571 -10.43 25.28 -25.50
N ILE A 572 -9.94 24.84 -24.33
CA ILE A 572 -10.04 23.44 -23.87
C ILE A 572 -11.50 23.00 -23.71
N GLU A 573 -12.36 23.85 -23.14
CA GLU A 573 -13.79 23.54 -22.94
C GLU A 573 -14.60 23.51 -24.24
N SER A 574 -14.04 24.02 -25.35
CA SER A 574 -14.66 23.91 -26.67
C SER A 574 -14.50 22.52 -27.31
N TYR A 575 -13.56 21.71 -26.83
CA TYR A 575 -13.38 20.32 -27.28
C TYR A 575 -14.33 19.36 -26.56
N ASP A 576 -14.74 18.27 -27.23
CA ASP A 576 -15.49 17.19 -26.58
C ASP A 576 -14.55 16.27 -25.79
N LEU A 577 -14.40 16.56 -24.50
CA LEU A 577 -13.45 15.87 -23.63
C LEU A 577 -13.95 14.49 -23.19
N ARG A 578 -13.06 13.51 -23.29
CA ARG A 578 -13.17 12.19 -22.66
C ARG A 578 -13.08 12.30 -21.15
N ASP A 579 -13.51 11.26 -20.42
CA ASP A 579 -13.52 11.28 -18.96
C ASP A 579 -12.14 11.53 -18.35
N GLN A 580 -11.07 10.96 -18.93
CA GLN A 580 -9.70 11.19 -18.42
C GLN A 580 -9.23 12.62 -18.67
N GLU A 581 -9.58 13.20 -19.81
CA GLU A 581 -9.29 14.60 -20.16
C GLU A 581 -10.02 15.56 -19.22
N ARG A 582 -11.28 15.24 -18.86
CA ARG A 582 -12.03 15.99 -17.82
C ARG A 582 -11.38 15.86 -16.45
N GLN A 583 -10.86 14.69 -16.10
CA GLN A 583 -10.15 14.49 -14.84
C GLN A 583 -8.86 15.31 -14.79
N LEU A 584 -8.05 15.29 -15.85
CA LEU A 584 -6.86 16.13 -15.95
C LEU A 584 -7.24 17.62 -15.87
N LEU A 585 -8.25 18.06 -16.60
CA LEU A 585 -8.74 19.44 -16.54
C LEU A 585 -9.16 19.86 -15.13
N ASN A 586 -9.84 18.98 -14.39
CA ASN A 586 -10.24 19.24 -13.01
C ASN A 586 -9.02 19.37 -12.07
N LEU A 587 -7.96 18.59 -12.29
CA LEU A 587 -6.72 18.71 -11.54
C LEU A 587 -6.00 20.03 -11.87
N LEU A 588 -5.99 20.44 -13.14
CA LEU A 588 -5.45 21.74 -13.55
C LEU A 588 -6.25 22.91 -12.95
N LYS A 589 -7.58 22.80 -12.84
CA LYS A 589 -8.43 23.80 -12.12
C LYS A 589 -8.06 23.91 -10.63
N LYS A 590 -7.78 22.78 -9.97
CA LYS A 590 -7.31 22.76 -8.57
C LYS A 590 -5.94 23.42 -8.42
N LEU A 591 -5.01 23.16 -9.35
CA LEU A 591 -3.71 23.84 -9.38
C LEU A 591 -3.87 25.35 -9.54
N GLY A 592 -4.72 25.80 -10.48
CA GLY A 592 -5.01 27.22 -10.67
C GLY A 592 -5.61 27.90 -9.43
N SER A 593 -6.54 27.21 -8.75
CA SER A 593 -7.12 27.71 -7.49
C SER A 593 -6.06 27.90 -6.40
N LYS A 594 -5.06 27.00 -6.34
CA LYS A 594 -3.95 27.07 -5.39
C LYS A 594 -2.95 28.18 -5.77
N ALA A 595 -2.67 28.38 -7.06
CA ALA A 595 -1.86 29.49 -7.56
C ALA A 595 -2.48 30.86 -7.22
N SER A 596 -3.80 31.01 -7.37
CA SER A 596 -4.53 32.22 -6.96
C SER A 596 -4.46 32.45 -5.45
N LEU A 597 -4.56 31.39 -4.64
CA LEU A 597 -4.41 31.49 -3.19
C LEU A 597 -3.00 31.98 -2.80
N PHE A 598 -1.96 31.46 -3.43
CA PHE A 598 -0.59 31.93 -3.21
C PHE A 598 -0.41 33.38 -3.65
N THR A 599 -1.03 33.78 -4.76
CA THR A 599 -1.01 35.17 -5.23
C THR A 599 -1.64 36.10 -4.20
N GLU A 600 -2.80 35.73 -3.65
CA GLU A 600 -3.48 36.52 -2.62
C GLU A 600 -2.64 36.63 -1.34
N LYS A 601 -2.04 35.53 -0.90
CA LYS A 601 -1.13 35.55 0.26
C LYS A 601 0.14 36.34 -0.01
N GLY A 602 0.68 36.27 -1.21
CA GLY A 602 1.84 37.03 -1.69
C GLY A 602 1.67 38.55 -1.60
N LYS A 603 0.43 39.06 -1.58
CA LYS A 603 0.15 40.49 -1.33
C LYS A 603 0.50 40.93 0.09
N THR A 604 0.45 40.01 1.06
CA THR A 604 0.66 40.30 2.48
C THR A 604 1.93 39.65 3.04
N GLN A 605 2.42 38.59 2.40
CA GLN A 605 3.54 37.77 2.87
C GLN A 605 4.56 37.56 1.76
N GLU A 606 5.75 38.14 1.92
CA GLU A 606 6.79 38.15 0.88
C GLU A 606 7.20 36.75 0.40
N HIS A 607 7.27 35.78 1.32
CA HIS A 607 7.71 34.41 1.00
C HIS A 607 6.71 33.63 0.13
N TYR A 608 5.46 34.08 0.01
CA TYR A 608 4.47 33.48 -0.90
C TYR A 608 4.64 33.95 -2.35
N LYS A 609 5.37 35.04 -2.61
CA LYS A 609 5.48 35.60 -3.97
C LYS A 609 6.19 34.66 -4.95
N ALA A 610 7.31 34.07 -4.55
CA ALA A 610 8.04 33.12 -5.39
C ALA A 610 7.19 31.87 -5.71
N ALA A 611 6.52 31.32 -4.70
CA ALA A 611 5.61 30.19 -4.86
C ALA A 611 4.39 30.53 -5.72
N ALA A 612 3.84 31.75 -5.59
CA ALA A 612 2.73 32.22 -6.43
C ALA A 612 3.14 32.29 -7.91
N ILE A 613 4.31 32.85 -8.20
CA ILE A 613 4.82 32.96 -9.57
C ILE A 613 5.11 31.57 -10.15
N ALA A 614 5.77 30.68 -9.39
CA ALA A 614 6.07 29.32 -9.83
C ALA A 614 4.79 28.48 -10.07
N ALA A 615 3.81 28.58 -9.17
CA ALA A 615 2.54 27.86 -9.32
C ALA A 615 1.71 28.39 -10.51
N GLY A 616 1.68 29.70 -10.72
CA GLY A 616 1.00 30.33 -11.86
C GLY A 616 1.66 29.95 -13.19
N THR A 617 3.00 30.04 -13.26
CA THR A 617 3.78 29.66 -14.45
C THR A 617 3.55 28.20 -14.82
N LEU A 618 3.61 27.30 -13.83
CA LEU A 618 3.34 25.88 -14.03
C LEU A 618 1.92 25.62 -14.52
N HIS A 619 0.92 26.29 -13.94
CA HIS A 619 -0.48 26.15 -14.34
C HIS A 619 -0.70 26.55 -15.81
N VAL A 620 -0.16 27.69 -16.24
CA VAL A 620 -0.22 28.17 -17.63
C VAL A 620 0.43 27.18 -18.58
N GLN A 621 1.66 26.73 -18.28
CA GLN A 621 2.40 25.79 -19.13
C GLN A 621 1.64 24.48 -19.32
N LEU A 622 1.09 23.91 -18.25
CA LEU A 622 0.33 22.66 -18.32
C LEU A 622 -0.99 22.81 -19.10
N LEU A 623 -1.70 23.93 -18.94
CA LEU A 623 -2.89 24.22 -19.74
C LEU A 623 -2.56 24.34 -21.22
N LYS A 624 -1.47 25.05 -21.55
CA LYS A 624 -1.01 25.23 -22.93
C LYS A 624 -0.68 23.92 -23.62
N HIS A 625 0.09 23.05 -22.97
CA HIS A 625 0.41 21.72 -23.49
C HIS A 625 -0.84 20.86 -23.63
N PHE A 626 -1.79 20.96 -22.69
CA PHE A 626 -3.03 20.20 -22.78
C PHE A 626 -3.95 20.70 -23.93
N ALA A 627 -4.05 22.02 -24.13
CA ALA A 627 -4.75 22.59 -25.27
C ALA A 627 -4.12 22.14 -26.60
N ASN A 628 -2.77 22.18 -26.70
CA ASN A 628 -2.06 21.72 -27.89
C ASN A 628 -2.29 20.23 -28.19
N LEU A 629 -2.32 19.38 -27.15
CA LEU A 629 -2.62 17.96 -27.30
C LEU A 629 -4.04 17.76 -27.87
N LEU A 630 -5.04 18.47 -27.34
CA LEU A 630 -6.43 18.38 -27.82
C LEU A 630 -6.59 18.93 -29.25
N GLY A 631 -5.86 20.00 -29.57
CA GLY A 631 -5.80 20.60 -30.90
C GLY A 631 -4.97 19.82 -31.92
N ASN A 632 -4.33 18.72 -31.52
CA ASN A 632 -3.40 17.93 -32.32
C ASN A 632 -2.19 18.73 -32.86
N THR A 633 -1.82 19.84 -32.21
CA THR A 633 -0.60 20.61 -32.53
C THR A 633 0.63 20.06 -31.81
N GLU A 634 0.41 19.17 -30.83
CA GLU A 634 1.44 18.47 -30.06
C GLU A 634 1.06 16.98 -29.95
N ASP A 635 2.00 16.08 -30.25
CA ASP A 635 1.78 14.64 -30.02
C ASP A 635 1.89 14.29 -28.54
N TYR A 636 1.34 13.14 -28.13
CA TYR A 636 1.33 12.74 -26.73
C TYR A 636 2.73 12.62 -26.09
N GLY A 637 3.73 12.12 -26.84
CA GLY A 637 5.08 12.00 -26.33
C GLY A 637 5.70 13.36 -26.02
N THR A 638 5.50 14.31 -26.92
CA THR A 638 5.91 15.71 -26.76
C THR A 638 5.16 16.39 -25.61
N PHE A 639 3.83 16.23 -25.55
CA PHE A 639 2.97 16.70 -24.45
C PHE A 639 3.46 16.20 -23.08
N ARG A 640 3.69 14.89 -22.96
CA ARG A 640 4.15 14.27 -21.72
C ARG A 640 5.52 14.82 -21.30
N LYS A 641 6.47 14.87 -22.23
CA LYS A 641 7.83 15.38 -21.97
C LYS A 641 7.79 16.82 -21.50
N ASN A 642 7.00 17.67 -22.17
CA ASN A 642 6.93 19.08 -21.85
C ASN A 642 6.21 19.35 -20.53
N CYS A 643 5.12 18.63 -20.23
CA CYS A 643 4.46 18.74 -18.94
C CYS A 643 5.35 18.30 -17.77
N LEU A 644 6.11 17.20 -17.92
CA LEU A 644 7.03 16.74 -16.87
C LEU A 644 8.18 17.74 -16.66
N LYS A 645 8.71 18.29 -17.75
CA LYS A 645 9.72 19.35 -17.69
C LYS A 645 9.19 20.59 -16.97
N ALA A 646 7.98 21.04 -17.30
CA ALA A 646 7.33 22.17 -16.62
C ALA A 646 7.19 21.93 -15.10
N ILE A 647 6.75 20.73 -14.69
CA ILE A 647 6.66 20.36 -13.27
C ILE A 647 8.03 20.41 -12.60
N GLN A 648 9.06 19.85 -13.24
CA GLN A 648 10.43 19.84 -12.73
C GLN A 648 11.01 21.24 -12.56
N ASP A 649 10.85 22.10 -13.58
CA ASP A 649 11.41 23.45 -13.62
C ASP A 649 10.82 24.35 -12.51
N ASN A 650 9.57 24.10 -12.09
CA ASN A 650 8.90 24.89 -11.06
C ASN A 650 8.93 24.24 -9.65
N ARG A 651 9.38 22.98 -9.53
CA ARG A 651 9.31 22.20 -8.28
C ARG A 651 10.07 22.82 -7.12
N GLY A 652 11.27 23.35 -7.36
CA GLY A 652 12.15 23.86 -6.30
C GLY A 652 11.51 24.99 -5.49
N GLU A 653 10.94 25.99 -6.18
CA GLU A 653 10.26 27.11 -5.52
C GLU A 653 8.97 26.67 -4.79
N LEU A 654 8.31 25.63 -5.28
CA LEU A 654 7.10 25.07 -4.65
C LEU A 654 7.42 24.21 -3.41
N GLU A 655 8.58 23.51 -3.39
CA GLU A 655 9.06 22.73 -2.23
C GLU A 655 9.53 23.61 -1.07
N ASN A 656 10.15 24.73 -1.38
CA ASN A 656 10.66 25.67 -0.39
C ASN A 656 9.53 26.31 0.43
N HIS A 657 8.29 26.27 -0.07
CA HIS A 657 7.10 26.82 0.57
C HIS A 657 6.41 25.78 1.51
N ARG A 658 7.16 25.32 2.53
CA ARG A 658 6.89 24.09 3.31
C ARG A 658 5.65 24.09 4.22
N GLU A 659 5.14 25.23 4.66
CA GLU A 659 4.02 25.27 5.64
C GLU A 659 2.67 24.80 5.03
N GLU A 660 2.50 24.91 3.71
CA GLU A 660 1.31 24.43 2.98
C GLU A 660 1.63 23.43 1.85
N GLY A 661 2.92 23.06 1.71
CA GLY A 661 3.45 22.29 0.59
C GLY A 661 2.88 20.89 0.44
N GLY A 662 2.32 20.30 1.51
CA GLY A 662 1.71 18.98 1.46
C GLY A 662 0.57 18.88 0.43
N LEU A 663 -0.37 19.83 0.43
CA LEU A 663 -1.54 19.77 -0.47
C LEU A 663 -1.16 20.05 -1.93
N LEU A 664 -0.23 20.98 -2.17
CA LEU A 664 0.21 21.29 -3.53
C LEU A 664 0.97 20.13 -4.15
N MET A 665 1.83 19.45 -3.38
CA MET A 665 2.54 18.27 -3.88
C MET A 665 1.61 17.11 -4.22
N GLN A 666 0.51 16.95 -3.49
CA GLN A 666 -0.53 15.99 -3.88
C GLN A 666 -1.18 16.37 -5.22
N ILE A 667 -1.45 17.66 -5.46
CA ILE A 667 -2.00 18.14 -6.73
C ILE A 667 -1.02 17.88 -7.88
N LEU A 668 0.26 18.25 -7.72
CA LEU A 668 1.29 18.04 -8.74
C LEU A 668 1.51 16.57 -9.06
N GLY A 669 1.54 15.74 -8.02
CA GLY A 669 1.60 14.30 -8.18
C GLY A 669 0.40 13.75 -8.97
N ASN A 670 -0.82 14.18 -8.65
CA ASN A 670 -2.04 13.73 -9.36
C ASN A 670 -2.03 14.16 -10.82
N ILE A 671 -1.52 15.37 -11.11
CA ILE A 671 -1.36 15.87 -12.47
C ILE A 671 -0.33 15.03 -13.23
N ALA A 672 0.84 14.76 -12.65
CA ALA A 672 1.87 13.92 -13.27
C ALA A 672 1.33 12.52 -13.61
N LEU A 673 0.57 11.90 -12.70
CA LEU A 673 -0.07 10.61 -12.94
C LEU A 673 -1.10 10.68 -14.07
N ALA A 674 -1.96 11.69 -14.09
CA ALA A 674 -2.95 11.87 -15.14
C ALA A 674 -2.31 12.09 -16.52
N ILE A 675 -1.21 12.85 -16.58
CA ILE A 675 -0.43 13.04 -17.81
C ILE A 675 0.12 11.72 -18.30
N VAL A 676 0.72 10.89 -17.43
CA VAL A 676 1.26 9.57 -17.79
C VAL A 676 0.15 8.58 -18.18
N GLY A 677 -1.00 8.64 -17.51
CA GLY A 677 -2.16 7.80 -17.80
C GLY A 677 -2.83 8.10 -19.14
N LEU A 678 -2.68 9.32 -19.69
CA LEU A 678 -3.32 9.72 -20.94
C LEU A 678 -2.75 9.08 -22.21
N GLY A 679 -1.55 8.49 -22.20
CA GLY A 679 -0.98 7.89 -23.42
C GLY A 679 -0.35 6.51 -23.23
N VAL A 680 -0.66 5.87 -22.11
CA VAL A 680 -0.73 4.40 -22.09
C VAL A 680 -2.13 4.04 -22.55
N PHE A 681 -2.27 3.46 -23.76
CA PHE A 681 -3.50 2.74 -24.12
C PHE A 681 -3.85 1.80 -22.96
N TYR A 682 -5.02 2.01 -22.38
CA TYR A 682 -5.42 1.48 -21.08
C TYR A 682 -5.77 -0.03 -21.12
N GLY A 683 -4.93 -0.83 -21.77
CA GLY A 683 -4.87 -2.28 -21.55
C GLY A 683 -4.02 -2.61 -20.33
N VAL A 684 -2.91 -1.90 -20.11
CA VAL A 684 -1.92 -2.25 -19.06
C VAL A 684 -2.24 -1.59 -17.71
N GLY A 685 -2.76 -0.36 -17.69
CA GLY A 685 -3.11 0.35 -16.45
C GLY A 685 -4.34 -0.21 -15.70
N LEU A 686 -5.35 -0.68 -16.43
CA LEU A 686 -6.53 -1.34 -15.84
C LEU A 686 -6.18 -2.74 -15.29
N LEU A 687 -5.20 -3.41 -15.90
CA LEU A 687 -4.69 -4.69 -15.43
C LEU A 687 -3.76 -4.51 -14.24
N ALA A 688 -2.86 -3.53 -14.22
CA ALA A 688 -2.03 -3.25 -13.05
C ALA A 688 -2.88 -2.87 -11.81
N HIS A 689 -3.90 -2.01 -11.97
CA HIS A 689 -4.77 -1.60 -10.87
C HIS A 689 -5.65 -2.76 -10.33
N ARG A 690 -6.07 -3.71 -11.19
CA ARG A 690 -6.80 -4.93 -10.78
C ARG A 690 -5.86 -6.01 -10.22
N TYR A 691 -4.63 -6.06 -10.70
CA TYR A 691 -3.59 -7.02 -10.35
C TYR A 691 -2.92 -6.70 -9.01
N PHE A 692 -2.74 -5.42 -8.68
CA PHE A 692 -2.04 -5.04 -7.45
C PHE A 692 -2.94 -4.83 -6.23
N TYR A 693 -4.23 -4.48 -6.35
CA TYR A 693 -4.95 -3.95 -5.18
C TYR A 693 -6.10 -4.76 -4.58
N GLY A 694 -6.74 -5.74 -5.23
CA GLY A 694 -7.69 -6.64 -4.54
C GLY A 694 -8.95 -6.06 -3.83
N ARG A 695 -9.02 -4.76 -3.46
CA ARG A 695 -10.17 -3.89 -3.12
C ARG A 695 -9.71 -2.48 -2.67
N PHE A 696 -10.69 -1.58 -2.55
CA PHE A 696 -10.62 -0.11 -2.45
C PHE A 696 -9.61 0.49 -1.45
N PHE A 697 -8.87 1.49 -1.96
CA PHE A 697 -8.12 2.60 -1.32
C PHE A 697 -7.90 2.60 0.20
N PRO A 698 -6.63 2.71 0.64
CA PRO A 698 -6.26 3.44 1.85
C PRO A 698 -5.18 4.52 1.59
N PHE A 699 -5.42 5.76 2.02
CA PHE A 699 -4.66 6.96 1.65
C PHE A 699 -3.32 7.15 2.40
N ALA A 700 -2.23 7.27 1.63
CA ALA A 700 -1.61 8.56 1.29
C ALA A 700 -1.50 8.56 -0.25
N PRO A 701 -1.72 9.67 -0.97
CA PRO A 701 -2.06 9.59 -2.39
C PRO A 701 -0.94 8.94 -3.20
N GLU A 702 -1.35 8.03 -4.10
CA GLU A 702 -0.62 7.24 -5.11
C GLU A 702 0.57 7.95 -5.78
N THR A 703 0.53 9.26 -5.73
CA THR A 703 1.35 10.16 -6.54
C THR A 703 2.69 10.50 -5.95
N ALA A 704 2.87 10.34 -4.62
CA ALA A 704 4.20 10.39 -4.02
C ALA A 704 5.02 9.11 -4.30
N GLN A 705 4.34 7.97 -4.52
CA GLN A 705 4.98 6.69 -4.88
C GLN A 705 5.35 6.65 -6.37
N GLN A 706 4.46 7.11 -7.25
CA GLN A 706 4.67 7.03 -8.70
C GLN A 706 5.71 8.04 -9.23
N VAL A 707 5.90 9.20 -8.58
CA VAL A 707 6.95 10.16 -8.95
C VAL A 707 8.35 9.62 -8.64
N SER A 708 8.54 8.96 -7.48
CA SER A 708 9.81 8.30 -7.16
C SER A 708 10.09 7.07 -8.02
N GLU A 709 9.06 6.32 -8.43
CA GLU A 709 9.23 5.20 -9.38
C GLU A 709 9.63 5.68 -10.79
N ILE A 710 9.08 6.80 -11.27
CA ILE A 710 9.45 7.39 -12.56
C ILE A 710 10.86 8.00 -12.52
N GLU A 711 11.25 8.68 -11.43
CA GLU A 711 12.61 9.21 -11.22
C GLU A 711 13.67 8.08 -11.22
N MET A 712 13.33 6.89 -10.70
CA MET A 712 14.20 5.72 -10.70
C MET A 712 14.33 5.01 -12.07
N LEU A 713 13.37 5.19 -12.97
CA LEU A 713 13.37 4.55 -14.30
C LEU A 713 14.05 5.40 -15.38
N LEU A 714 14.29 6.69 -15.13
CA LEU A 714 14.90 7.62 -16.10
C LEU A 714 16.36 7.27 -16.48
N PRO A 715 17.25 6.81 -15.58
CA PRO A 715 18.60 6.41 -15.96
C PRO A 715 18.68 5.13 -16.80
N GLN A 716 17.60 4.35 -16.91
CA GLN A 716 17.56 3.09 -17.67
C GLN A 716 17.10 3.26 -19.12
N LEU A 717 16.71 4.48 -19.51
CA LEU A 717 16.25 4.80 -20.87
C LEU A 717 17.30 5.55 -21.70
N GLU A 718 18.46 5.89 -21.14
CA GLU A 718 19.61 6.42 -21.88
C GLU A 718 20.64 5.34 -22.19
N VAL A 719 20.30 4.37 -23.06
CA VAL A 719 21.24 3.83 -24.06
C VAL A 719 20.44 3.30 -25.24
N LYS A 720 20.29 4.14 -26.27
CA LYS A 720 20.42 3.82 -27.71
C LYS A 720 20.16 5.10 -28.51
N GLY A 721 21.20 5.93 -28.58
CA GLY A 721 21.50 6.74 -29.76
C GLY A 721 22.51 5.97 -30.58
#